data_AF-A0A6C0J3W8-F1
#
_entry.id   AF-A0A6C0J3W8-F1
#
_cell.length_a   1.000
_cell.length_b   1.000
_cell.length_c   1.000
_cell.angle_alpha   90.00
_cell.angle_beta   90.00
_cell.angle_gamma   90.00
#
_symmetry.space_group_name_H-M   'P 1'
#
loop_
_entity.id
_entity.type
_entity.pdbx_description
1 polymer ?
#
loop_
_entity_poly.entity_id
_entity_poly.type
_entity_poly.pdbx_seq_one_letter_code
_entity_poly.pdbx_strand_id
1 'polypeptide(L)'
;MTPRVIIDGCSYNYYRVTASLAWYKYSNPEPPTLQNTDFLTSLMSQYHKHINKISKITGVLPNNMTIVRDCPIEKIWRRKHYPKYKQKRLNRSGISNNVGMFIKHINKHLNMYQKVIRIDEAEADDVIAILVRFYLETTDDDIIIIANDSDYTQLLCWDSSRVKIFNPKKMDWVQRDTYSLSSKISKGDSTDEIPSASNIVEILRNKQLVDLTYVPRYIQDRVLQCLDYSNNIPHYYKPLNFQLGLCCMHTVLCAYTPKVFCSRTAIIQTIEKTGISLITSDKALIKRALCITKKESTPIYWISPEFYNTDENMDIYNILKKHQSEMKEHCMSIVLDRARDNCKDLLKLIKHAAEVDGTRVMRMSSDLFPHKSNSRTPDYSLEQFHELLEEAGNLTRRYKMRLTFHPGQYNVVGTPHKDKFHNTCLDLDWHAEVLDIMGCDQDSTMVVHAGGMYGDKNATIHRWAEQFFQLPDRVQRRLVLENCEKCFNIEDCLKVSELIYESNGLGIPVVFDTHHYDCYNIMHPKDIMKPAIEYMSPVLTTWNRRHMKPLFHISEQREGSRTGAHSDLIKKIPDYLFSIKQPFDLMVEAKFKDLAINKLYTIYPDLSPKIINDIKPIKPIKPIKPIKPIKPIKPIKPIKPIKAIKPIKPIKPIKPIKPIKSLKN
;
A
#
# COMPACT_ATOMS: atom_id res chain seq x y z
N MET A 1 -10.87 -44.96 -6.25
CA MET A 1 -10.34 -43.91 -5.36
C MET A 1 -11.40 -43.60 -4.32
N THR A 2 -11.02 -43.41 -3.06
CA THR A 2 -11.97 -43.08 -1.99
C THR A 2 -12.19 -41.57 -1.97
N PRO A 3 -13.43 -41.06 -2.04
CA PRO A 3 -13.66 -39.62 -2.07
C PRO A 3 -13.23 -38.96 -0.76
N ARG A 4 -12.83 -37.69 -0.83
CA ARG A 4 -12.56 -36.86 0.35
C ARG A 4 -13.85 -36.24 0.83
N VAL A 5 -14.31 -36.62 2.01
CA VAL A 5 -15.52 -36.06 2.64
C VAL A 5 -15.11 -34.95 3.61
N ILE A 6 -15.62 -33.75 3.37
CA ILE A 6 -15.39 -32.56 4.18
C ILE A 6 -16.73 -32.06 4.74
N ILE A 7 -16.84 -31.96 6.06
CA ILE A 7 -18.07 -31.56 6.75
C ILE A 7 -17.90 -30.13 7.25
N ASP A 8 -18.82 -29.25 6.87
CA ASP A 8 -19.00 -27.97 7.55
C ASP A 8 -19.59 -28.23 8.93
N GLY A 9 -18.71 -28.29 9.93
CA GLY A 9 -19.06 -28.59 11.31
C GLY A 9 -19.98 -27.54 11.92
N CYS A 10 -19.96 -26.29 11.45
CA CYS A 10 -20.82 -25.25 12.00
C CYS A 10 -22.26 -25.42 11.54
N SER A 11 -22.50 -25.49 10.23
CA SER A 11 -23.86 -25.70 9.70
C SER A 11 -24.41 -27.08 10.09
N TYR A 12 -23.55 -28.12 10.09
CA TYR A 12 -23.93 -29.47 10.50
C TYR A 12 -24.30 -29.55 11.98
N ASN A 13 -23.46 -29.03 12.88
CA ASN A 13 -23.75 -29.09 14.32
C ASN A 13 -24.98 -28.27 14.68
N TYR A 14 -25.17 -27.11 14.05
CA TYR A 14 -26.39 -26.31 14.25
C TYR A 14 -27.65 -27.08 13.86
N TYR A 15 -27.64 -27.74 12.70
CA TYR A 15 -28.74 -28.61 12.28
C TYR A 15 -28.98 -29.75 13.29
N ARG A 16 -27.93 -30.44 13.74
CA ARG A 16 -28.08 -31.56 14.68
C ARG A 16 -28.63 -31.13 16.04
N VAL A 17 -28.14 -30.02 16.58
CA VAL A 17 -28.64 -29.49 17.86
C VAL A 17 -30.09 -29.03 17.74
N THR A 18 -30.44 -28.29 16.68
CA THR A 18 -31.81 -27.80 16.50
C THR A 18 -32.80 -28.94 16.27
N ALA A 19 -32.42 -29.99 15.54
CA ALA A 19 -33.23 -31.20 15.39
C ALA A 19 -33.43 -31.93 16.73
N SER A 20 -32.39 -32.08 17.54
CA SER A 20 -32.50 -32.74 18.85
C SER A 20 -33.29 -31.90 19.86
N LEU A 21 -33.18 -30.57 19.83
CA LEU A 21 -34.01 -29.68 20.64
C LEU A 21 -35.49 -29.77 20.26
N ALA A 22 -35.79 -29.82 18.96
CA ALA A 22 -37.15 -30.00 18.47
C ALA A 22 -37.72 -31.35 18.94
N TRP A 23 -36.95 -32.43 18.83
CA TRP A 23 -37.30 -33.75 19.37
C TRP A 23 -37.57 -33.71 20.89
N TYR A 24 -36.68 -33.10 21.67
CA TYR A 24 -36.80 -33.05 23.13
C TYR A 24 -38.05 -32.31 23.61
N LYS A 25 -38.44 -31.25 22.88
CA LYS A 25 -39.66 -30.47 23.15
C LYS A 25 -40.95 -31.29 23.05
N TYR A 26 -40.98 -32.37 22.27
CA TYR A 26 -42.15 -33.25 22.19
C TYR A 26 -42.35 -34.10 23.45
N SER A 27 -41.29 -34.36 24.21
CA SER A 27 -41.33 -35.21 25.41
C SER A 27 -41.15 -34.42 26.71
N ASN A 28 -40.70 -33.17 26.66
CA ASN A 28 -40.41 -32.35 27.83
C ASN A 28 -40.88 -30.90 27.63
N PRO A 29 -41.60 -30.32 28.61
CA PRO A 29 -42.12 -28.95 28.51
C PRO A 29 -41.02 -27.88 28.67
N GLU A 30 -39.95 -28.17 29.41
CA GLU A 30 -38.83 -27.25 29.64
C GLU A 30 -37.63 -27.51 28.70
N PRO A 31 -36.92 -26.46 28.26
CA PRO A 31 -35.73 -26.62 27.42
C PRO A 31 -34.59 -27.29 28.20
N PRO A 32 -33.79 -28.15 27.56
CA PRO A 32 -32.69 -28.82 28.24
C PRO A 32 -31.56 -27.82 28.53
N THR A 33 -30.78 -28.14 29.55
CA THR A 33 -29.56 -27.46 30.00
C THR A 33 -28.35 -28.40 29.86
N LEU A 34 -27.13 -27.90 30.11
CA LEU A 34 -25.92 -28.74 30.13
C LEU A 34 -25.90 -29.75 31.30
N GLN A 35 -26.81 -29.63 32.26
CA GLN A 35 -26.97 -30.56 33.38
C GLN A 35 -27.85 -31.77 33.00
N ASN A 36 -28.64 -31.69 31.93
CA ASN A 36 -29.52 -32.77 31.51
C ASN A 36 -28.74 -33.87 30.76
N THR A 37 -28.21 -34.85 31.48
CA THR A 37 -27.40 -35.96 30.94
C THR A 37 -28.13 -36.82 29.91
N ASP A 38 -29.43 -37.03 30.07
CA ASP A 38 -30.23 -37.85 29.15
C ASP A 38 -30.38 -37.19 27.77
N PHE A 39 -30.56 -35.86 27.77
CA PHE A 39 -30.57 -35.07 26.54
C PHE A 39 -29.20 -35.12 25.86
N LEU A 40 -28.11 -34.90 26.60
CA LEU A 40 -26.75 -34.91 26.04
C LEU A 40 -26.38 -36.28 25.46
N THR A 41 -26.73 -37.36 26.15
CA THR A 41 -26.52 -38.73 25.69
C THR A 41 -27.32 -38.99 24.40
N SER A 42 -28.58 -38.57 24.36
CA SER A 42 -29.44 -38.69 23.18
C SER A 42 -28.93 -37.84 22.00
N LEU A 43 -28.49 -36.61 22.27
CA LEU A 43 -27.90 -35.70 21.28
C LEU A 43 -26.69 -36.36 20.61
N MET A 44 -25.74 -36.86 21.40
CA MET A 44 -24.54 -37.52 20.88
C MET A 44 -24.88 -38.84 20.17
N SER A 45 -25.81 -39.64 20.70
CA SER A 45 -26.26 -40.88 20.05
C SER A 45 -26.87 -40.60 18.67
N GLN A 46 -27.76 -39.61 18.57
CA GLN A 46 -28.37 -39.20 17.31
C GLN A 46 -27.34 -38.59 16.35
N TYR A 47 -26.36 -37.84 16.85
CA TYR A 47 -25.26 -37.30 16.07
C TYR A 47 -24.46 -38.41 15.38
N HIS A 48 -24.01 -39.42 16.13
CA HIS A 48 -23.28 -40.57 15.60
C HIS A 48 -24.10 -41.39 14.61
N LYS A 49 -25.39 -41.64 14.91
CA LYS A 49 -26.30 -42.32 13.98
C LYS A 49 -26.37 -41.59 12.63
N HIS A 50 -26.40 -40.26 12.65
CA HIS A 50 -26.46 -39.47 11.43
C HIS A 50 -25.14 -39.46 10.66
N ILE A 51 -24.00 -39.36 11.34
CA ILE A 51 -22.67 -39.51 10.72
C ILE A 51 -22.53 -40.89 10.06
N ASN A 52 -22.99 -41.96 10.71
CA ASN A 52 -23.00 -43.30 10.13
C ASN A 52 -23.90 -43.39 8.89
N LYS A 53 -25.00 -42.64 8.84
CA LYS A 53 -25.85 -42.54 7.65
C LYS A 53 -25.11 -41.85 6.50
N ILE A 54 -24.40 -40.75 6.79
CA ILE A 54 -23.55 -40.05 5.82
C ILE A 54 -22.41 -40.96 5.33
N SER A 55 -21.81 -41.74 6.23
CA SER A 55 -20.77 -42.72 5.87
C SER A 55 -21.27 -43.74 4.85
N LYS A 56 -22.49 -44.26 5.03
CA LYS A 56 -23.12 -45.17 4.06
C LYS A 56 -23.39 -44.53 2.70
N ILE A 57 -23.79 -43.25 2.69
CA ILE A 57 -24.09 -42.50 1.45
C ILE A 57 -22.82 -42.18 0.68
N THR A 58 -21.77 -41.79 1.39
CA THR A 58 -20.51 -41.32 0.79
C THR A 58 -19.49 -42.43 0.53
N GLY A 59 -19.66 -43.60 1.16
CA GLY A 59 -18.70 -44.69 1.12
C GLY A 59 -17.43 -44.44 1.93
N VAL A 60 -17.40 -43.40 2.79
CA VAL A 60 -16.24 -43.01 3.59
C VAL A 60 -16.48 -43.30 5.05
N LEU A 61 -15.53 -43.92 5.73
CA LEU A 61 -15.62 -44.17 7.17
C LEU A 61 -15.58 -42.85 7.95
N PRO A 62 -16.31 -42.70 9.07
CA PRO A 62 -16.33 -41.47 9.86
C PRO A 62 -14.95 -40.92 10.25
N ASN A 63 -14.00 -41.80 10.59
CA ASN A 63 -12.64 -41.41 10.96
C ASN A 63 -11.82 -40.82 9.80
N ASN A 64 -12.22 -41.10 8.55
CA ASN A 64 -11.57 -40.57 7.35
C ASN A 64 -12.22 -39.27 6.85
N MET A 65 -13.26 -38.78 7.52
CA MET A 65 -13.91 -37.51 7.19
C MET A 65 -13.17 -36.34 7.84
N THR A 66 -13.09 -35.21 7.15
CA THR A 66 -12.54 -33.96 7.70
C THR A 66 -13.66 -33.09 8.21
N ILE A 67 -13.65 -32.69 9.49
CA ILE A 67 -14.61 -31.73 10.04
C ILE A 67 -13.96 -30.36 10.14
N VAL A 68 -14.59 -29.35 9.57
CA VAL A 68 -14.09 -27.96 9.58
C VAL A 68 -14.97 -27.09 10.48
N ARG A 69 -14.36 -26.18 11.24
CA ARG A 69 -15.05 -25.34 12.22
C ARG A 69 -14.70 -23.86 12.06
N ASP A 70 -15.68 -23.00 12.34
CA ASP A 70 -15.47 -21.55 12.39
C ASP A 70 -14.50 -21.12 13.48
N CYS A 71 -13.79 -20.03 13.20
CA CYS A 71 -13.23 -19.17 14.22
C CYS A 71 -14.36 -18.44 15.00
N PRO A 72 -14.04 -17.84 16.17
CA PRO A 72 -14.99 -16.95 16.83
C PRO A 72 -15.38 -15.78 15.92
N ILE A 73 -16.64 -15.34 15.98
CA ILE A 73 -17.19 -14.33 15.05
C ILE A 73 -16.36 -13.03 15.11
N GLU A 74 -15.92 -12.63 16.30
CA GLU A 74 -15.10 -11.45 16.53
C GLU A 74 -13.73 -11.49 15.84
N LYS A 75 -13.23 -12.70 15.49
CA LYS A 75 -11.94 -12.90 14.84
C LYS A 75 -12.03 -13.03 13.32
N ILE A 76 -13.22 -13.15 12.73
CA ILE A 76 -13.37 -13.39 11.28
C ILE A 76 -12.64 -12.31 10.48
N TRP A 77 -11.79 -12.73 9.54
CA TRP A 77 -10.96 -11.84 8.74
C TRP A 77 -11.76 -10.78 7.99
N ARG A 78 -12.96 -11.11 7.49
CA ARG A 78 -13.89 -10.17 6.83
C ARG A 78 -14.19 -8.94 7.69
N ARG A 79 -14.19 -9.06 9.02
CA ARG A 79 -14.43 -7.93 9.94
C ARG A 79 -13.29 -6.92 9.97
N LYS A 80 -12.08 -7.30 9.59
CA LYS A 80 -10.97 -6.36 9.40
C LYS A 80 -11.22 -5.43 8.23
N HIS A 81 -11.80 -5.94 7.14
CA HIS A 81 -12.17 -5.17 5.95
C HIS A 81 -13.53 -4.48 6.08
N TYR A 82 -14.49 -5.11 6.78
CA TYR A 82 -15.84 -4.60 6.96
C TYR A 82 -16.32 -4.84 8.40
N PRO A 83 -16.12 -3.89 9.33
CA PRO A 83 -16.43 -4.06 10.76
C PRO A 83 -17.89 -4.42 11.08
N LYS A 84 -18.83 -4.10 10.17
CA LYS A 84 -20.26 -4.42 10.29
C LYS A 84 -20.60 -5.88 9.95
N TYR A 85 -19.68 -6.63 9.35
CA TYR A 85 -19.90 -8.03 8.96
C TYR A 85 -20.35 -8.88 10.16
N LYS A 86 -21.56 -9.46 10.10
CA LYS A 86 -22.19 -10.28 11.17
C LYS A 86 -22.29 -9.57 12.54
N GLN A 87 -22.27 -8.25 12.62
CA GLN A 87 -22.35 -7.46 13.85
C GLN A 87 -23.59 -7.77 14.72
N LYS A 88 -24.77 -7.94 14.13
CA LYS A 88 -26.01 -8.34 14.85
C LYS A 88 -25.87 -9.67 15.57
N ARG A 89 -25.00 -10.58 15.10
CA ARG A 89 -24.77 -11.88 15.76
C ARG A 89 -23.92 -11.74 17.02
N LEU A 90 -23.06 -10.72 17.11
CA LEU A 90 -22.29 -10.39 18.32
C LEU A 90 -23.17 -9.77 19.41
N ASN A 91 -24.10 -8.89 19.01
CA ASN A 91 -24.98 -8.17 19.95
C ASN A 91 -26.15 -9.02 20.48
N ARG A 92 -26.31 -10.27 20.01
CA ARG A 92 -27.27 -11.24 20.55
C ARG A 92 -26.74 -11.86 21.85
N SER A 93 -26.50 -11.04 22.87
CA SER A 93 -26.24 -11.47 24.25
C SER A 93 -27.55 -11.71 25.03
N GLY A 94 -28.52 -12.37 24.41
CA GLY A 94 -29.84 -12.63 25.00
C GLY A 94 -30.58 -13.78 24.33
N ILE A 95 -30.98 -14.77 25.14
CA ILE A 95 -31.97 -15.84 24.89
C ILE A 95 -31.69 -16.86 23.76
N SER A 96 -30.72 -16.64 22.86
CA SER A 96 -30.21 -17.69 21.93
C SER A 96 -29.17 -18.65 22.56
N ASN A 97 -28.94 -18.53 23.87
CA ASN A 97 -27.88 -19.20 24.64
C ASN A 97 -27.97 -20.75 24.65
N ASN A 98 -29.12 -21.34 24.35
CA ASN A 98 -29.30 -22.79 24.47
C ASN A 98 -28.64 -23.57 23.33
N VAL A 99 -28.66 -23.09 22.07
CA VAL A 99 -28.04 -23.84 20.95
C VAL A 99 -26.51 -23.82 21.03
N GLY A 100 -25.93 -22.64 21.32
CA GLY A 100 -24.49 -22.45 21.34
C GLY A 100 -23.77 -23.30 22.40
N MET A 101 -24.38 -23.50 23.57
CA MET A 101 -23.81 -24.36 24.62
C MET A 101 -23.74 -25.83 24.18
N PHE A 102 -24.76 -26.33 23.47
CA PHE A 102 -24.76 -27.71 22.96
C PHE A 102 -23.83 -27.89 21.76
N ILE A 103 -23.68 -26.89 20.88
CA ILE A 103 -22.65 -26.91 19.84
C ILE A 103 -21.26 -26.97 20.47
N LYS A 104 -21.00 -26.17 21.52
CA LYS A 104 -19.75 -26.25 22.30
C LYS A 104 -19.56 -27.63 22.93
N HIS A 105 -20.63 -28.26 23.42
CA HIS A 105 -20.58 -29.63 23.95
C HIS A 105 -20.19 -30.63 22.86
N ILE A 106 -20.90 -30.67 21.72
CA ILE A 106 -20.55 -31.53 20.57
C ILE A 106 -19.08 -31.32 20.17
N ASN A 107 -18.66 -30.07 20.00
CA ASN A 107 -17.30 -29.71 19.61
C ASN A 107 -16.22 -30.25 20.56
N LYS A 108 -16.49 -30.41 21.86
CA LYS A 108 -15.54 -31.04 22.80
C LYS A 108 -15.36 -32.53 22.51
N HIS A 109 -16.44 -33.21 22.10
CA HIS A 109 -16.43 -34.62 21.72
C HIS A 109 -15.92 -34.84 20.28
N LEU A 110 -15.97 -33.82 19.41
CA LEU A 110 -15.44 -33.92 18.04
C LEU A 110 -13.92 -34.03 17.98
N ASN A 111 -13.19 -33.53 18.99
CA ASN A 111 -11.73 -33.64 19.04
C ASN A 111 -11.25 -35.10 19.13
N MET A 112 -12.15 -36.07 19.33
CA MET A 112 -11.87 -37.50 19.30
C MET A 112 -11.82 -38.09 17.88
N TYR A 113 -12.30 -37.35 16.87
CA TYR A 113 -12.19 -37.75 15.46
C TYR A 113 -10.80 -37.42 14.93
N GLN A 114 -10.31 -38.21 13.97
CA GLN A 114 -8.92 -38.16 13.50
C GLN A 114 -8.53 -36.83 12.83
N LYS A 115 -9.47 -36.09 12.23
CA LYS A 115 -9.17 -34.84 11.51
C LYS A 115 -10.23 -33.76 11.70
N VAL A 116 -9.97 -32.85 12.64
CA VAL A 116 -10.74 -31.62 12.86
C VAL A 116 -9.86 -30.41 12.54
N ILE A 117 -10.29 -29.56 11.61
CA ILE A 117 -9.57 -28.36 11.21
C ILE A 117 -10.32 -27.13 11.71
N ARG A 118 -9.58 -26.25 12.39
CA ARG A 118 -10.06 -24.92 12.78
C ARG A 118 -8.91 -23.95 12.61
N ILE A 119 -9.12 -22.95 11.75
CA ILE A 119 -8.12 -21.93 11.49
C ILE A 119 -8.52 -20.64 12.19
N ASP A 120 -7.56 -20.01 12.86
CA ASP A 120 -7.78 -18.70 13.45
C ASP A 120 -8.08 -17.68 12.35
N GLU A 121 -9.12 -16.87 12.59
CA GLU A 121 -9.62 -15.80 11.72
C GLU A 121 -10.38 -16.27 10.46
N ALA A 122 -10.53 -17.58 10.24
CA ALA A 122 -11.26 -18.13 9.10
C ALA A 122 -12.60 -18.76 9.50
N GLU A 123 -13.59 -18.62 8.64
CA GLU A 123 -14.84 -19.37 8.73
C GLU A 123 -14.67 -20.77 8.11
N ALA A 124 -15.60 -21.69 8.41
CA ALA A 124 -15.50 -23.04 7.90
C ALA A 124 -15.60 -23.10 6.37
N ASP A 125 -16.40 -22.21 5.77
CA ASP A 125 -16.54 -22.07 4.33
C ASP A 125 -15.24 -21.61 3.65
N ASP A 126 -14.51 -20.66 4.25
CA ASP A 126 -13.19 -20.21 3.79
C ASP A 126 -12.22 -21.40 3.73
N VAL A 127 -12.13 -22.15 4.84
CA VAL A 127 -11.22 -23.28 4.97
C VAL A 127 -11.61 -24.40 3.99
N ILE A 128 -12.90 -24.71 3.87
CA ILE A 128 -13.39 -25.73 2.93
C ILE A 128 -13.10 -25.33 1.48
N ALA A 129 -13.32 -24.07 1.09
CA ALA A 129 -13.00 -23.60 -0.25
C ALA A 129 -11.51 -23.81 -0.59
N ILE A 130 -10.62 -23.51 0.36
CA ILE A 130 -9.17 -23.72 0.19
C ILE A 130 -8.83 -25.21 0.06
N LEU A 131 -9.41 -26.06 0.91
CA LEU A 131 -9.18 -27.51 0.87
C LEU A 131 -9.67 -28.13 -0.44
N VAL A 132 -10.86 -27.73 -0.91
CA VAL A 132 -11.43 -28.20 -2.18
C VAL A 132 -10.49 -27.84 -3.32
N ARG A 133 -10.06 -26.57 -3.38
CA ARG A 133 -9.13 -26.11 -4.42
C ARG A 133 -7.82 -26.90 -4.38
N PHE A 134 -7.22 -27.04 -3.20
CA PHE A 134 -5.99 -27.79 -3.00
C PHE A 134 -6.10 -29.24 -3.47
N TYR A 135 -7.17 -29.97 -3.10
CA TYR A 135 -7.32 -31.36 -3.49
C TYR A 135 -7.62 -31.54 -4.98
N LEU A 136 -8.37 -30.63 -5.61
CA LEU A 136 -8.56 -30.67 -7.06
C LEU A 136 -7.24 -30.57 -7.83
N GLU A 137 -6.29 -29.79 -7.30
CA GLU A 137 -5.00 -29.52 -7.96
C GLU A 137 -3.90 -30.53 -7.60
N THR A 138 -4.01 -31.20 -6.46
CA THR A 138 -2.93 -32.08 -5.94
C THR A 138 -3.28 -33.56 -5.98
N THR A 139 -4.55 -33.90 -6.19
CA THR A 139 -5.01 -35.30 -6.24
C THR A 139 -6.05 -35.48 -7.35
N ASP A 140 -6.33 -36.73 -7.68
CA ASP A 140 -7.42 -37.13 -8.59
C ASP A 140 -8.70 -37.52 -7.81
N ASP A 141 -8.74 -37.26 -6.49
CA ASP A 141 -9.86 -37.69 -5.65
C ASP A 141 -11.14 -36.89 -5.95
N ASP A 142 -12.29 -37.56 -5.90
CA ASP A 142 -13.60 -36.93 -5.78
C ASP A 142 -13.71 -36.22 -4.41
N ILE A 143 -14.41 -35.08 -4.37
CA ILE A 143 -14.57 -34.25 -3.18
C ILE A 143 -16.05 -34.11 -2.86
N ILE A 144 -16.45 -34.50 -1.65
CA ILE A 144 -17.83 -34.43 -1.17
C ILE A 144 -17.90 -33.45 0.00
N ILE A 145 -18.67 -32.37 -0.17
CA ILE A 145 -18.91 -31.37 0.86
C ILE A 145 -20.25 -31.68 1.55
N ILE A 146 -20.24 -31.85 2.86
CA ILE A 146 -21.45 -32.02 3.67
C ILE A 146 -21.80 -30.66 4.28
N ALA A 147 -22.78 -29.98 3.71
CA ALA A 147 -23.20 -28.66 4.16
C ALA A 147 -24.68 -28.40 3.83
N ASN A 148 -25.32 -27.53 4.62
CA ASN A 148 -26.67 -27.04 4.32
C ASN A 148 -26.65 -25.61 3.76
N ASP A 149 -25.47 -24.99 3.63
CA ASP A 149 -25.32 -23.65 3.09
C ASP A 149 -25.32 -23.68 1.55
N SER A 150 -26.15 -22.82 0.93
CA SER A 150 -26.20 -22.68 -0.52
C SER A 150 -24.94 -22.05 -1.10
N ASP A 151 -24.15 -21.35 -0.29
CA ASP A 151 -22.96 -20.64 -0.77
C ASP A 151 -21.89 -21.58 -1.32
N TYR A 152 -21.84 -22.83 -0.84
CA TYR A 152 -20.94 -23.86 -1.39
C TYR A 152 -21.21 -24.19 -2.87
N THR A 153 -22.39 -23.86 -3.42
CA THR A 153 -22.66 -24.03 -4.86
C THR A 153 -21.69 -23.25 -5.74
N GLN A 154 -21.06 -22.19 -5.21
CA GLN A 154 -19.95 -21.48 -5.83
C GLN A 154 -18.81 -22.43 -6.23
N LEU A 155 -18.52 -23.45 -5.42
CA LEU A 155 -17.38 -24.35 -5.63
C LEU A 155 -17.62 -25.38 -6.75
N LEU A 156 -18.88 -25.60 -7.14
CA LEU A 156 -19.23 -26.46 -8.28
C LEU A 156 -18.73 -25.90 -9.62
N CYS A 157 -18.39 -24.60 -9.68
CA CYS A 157 -17.84 -24.00 -10.89
C CYS A 157 -16.40 -24.42 -11.20
N TRP A 158 -15.66 -24.94 -10.22
CA TRP A 158 -14.27 -25.36 -10.42
C TRP A 158 -14.16 -26.69 -11.13
N ASP A 159 -14.92 -27.69 -10.69
CA ASP A 159 -15.05 -28.98 -11.36
C ASP A 159 -16.33 -29.68 -10.89
N SER A 160 -17.42 -29.53 -11.64
CA SER A 160 -18.71 -30.15 -11.28
C SER A 160 -18.73 -31.67 -11.45
N SER A 161 -17.70 -32.28 -12.03
CA SER A 161 -17.59 -33.74 -12.13
C SER A 161 -17.01 -34.35 -10.86
N ARG A 162 -16.05 -33.65 -10.24
CA ARG A 162 -15.32 -34.10 -9.04
C ARG A 162 -15.83 -33.50 -7.74
N VAL A 163 -16.44 -32.30 -7.76
CA VAL A 163 -16.98 -31.63 -6.56
C VAL A 163 -18.48 -31.90 -6.45
N LYS A 164 -18.89 -32.53 -5.34
CA LYS A 164 -20.28 -32.85 -5.02
C LYS A 164 -20.66 -32.26 -3.66
N ILE A 165 -21.90 -31.80 -3.51
CA ILE A 165 -22.41 -31.23 -2.26
C ILE A 165 -23.61 -32.05 -1.82
N PHE A 166 -23.60 -32.50 -0.57
CA PHE A 166 -24.70 -33.26 0.03
C PHE A 166 -25.34 -32.45 1.16
N ASN A 167 -26.66 -32.24 1.08
CA ASN A 167 -27.41 -31.52 2.09
C ASN A 167 -27.88 -32.47 3.21
N PRO A 168 -27.32 -32.38 4.43
CA PRO A 168 -27.62 -33.31 5.51
C PRO A 168 -29.01 -33.09 6.12
N LYS A 169 -29.66 -31.95 5.87
CA LYS A 169 -31.01 -31.65 6.35
C LYS A 169 -32.07 -32.22 5.41
N LYS A 170 -31.86 -32.09 4.09
CA LYS A 170 -32.76 -32.63 3.06
C LYS A 170 -32.49 -34.10 2.75
N MET A 171 -31.33 -34.62 3.16
CA MET A 171 -30.85 -35.97 2.83
C MET A 171 -30.73 -36.19 1.31
N ASP A 172 -30.28 -35.17 0.58
CA ASP A 172 -30.23 -35.18 -0.88
C ASP A 172 -29.01 -34.43 -1.42
N TRP A 173 -28.61 -34.75 -2.66
CA TRP A 173 -27.53 -34.08 -3.38
C TRP A 173 -28.00 -32.71 -3.88
N VAL A 174 -27.15 -31.70 -3.69
CA VAL A 174 -27.42 -30.35 -4.20
C VAL A 174 -27.15 -30.34 -5.69
N GLN A 175 -28.19 -30.03 -6.48
CA GLN A 175 -28.06 -29.82 -7.91
C GLN A 175 -27.42 -28.46 -8.19
N ARG A 176 -26.71 -28.35 -9.32
CA ARG A 176 -26.15 -27.09 -9.79
C ARG A 176 -27.31 -26.18 -10.21
N ASP A 177 -27.74 -25.31 -9.31
CA ASP A 177 -28.70 -24.27 -9.63
C ASP A 177 -28.02 -23.15 -10.43
N THR A 178 -28.80 -22.28 -11.09
CA THR A 178 -28.29 -21.04 -11.70
C THR A 178 -27.92 -20.01 -10.63
N TYR A 179 -26.98 -20.35 -9.75
CA TYR A 179 -26.47 -19.44 -8.74
C TYR A 179 -25.65 -18.35 -9.43
N SER A 180 -26.19 -17.13 -9.45
CA SER A 180 -25.49 -15.96 -9.95
C SER A 180 -24.72 -15.31 -8.79
N LEU A 181 -23.44 -15.69 -8.64
CA LEU A 181 -22.50 -15.02 -7.73
C LEU A 181 -22.50 -13.50 -7.97
N SER A 182 -22.56 -13.07 -9.23
CA SER A 182 -22.68 -11.66 -9.59
C SER A 182 -23.95 -11.01 -9.03
N SER A 183 -25.10 -11.70 -9.03
CA SER A 183 -26.32 -11.21 -8.38
C SER A 183 -26.16 -11.08 -6.87
N LYS A 184 -25.52 -12.06 -6.20
CA LYS A 184 -25.28 -11.99 -4.75
C LYS A 184 -24.31 -10.85 -4.39
N ILE A 185 -23.25 -10.66 -5.18
CA ILE A 185 -22.33 -9.52 -5.05
C ILE A 185 -23.09 -8.20 -5.19
N SER A 186 -23.94 -8.06 -6.21
CA SER A 186 -24.69 -6.81 -6.44
C SER A 186 -25.78 -6.56 -5.39
N LYS A 187 -26.53 -7.59 -4.98
CA LYS A 187 -27.61 -7.44 -3.99
C LYS A 187 -27.11 -7.35 -2.55
N GLY A 188 -25.89 -7.80 -2.29
CA GLY A 188 -25.38 -7.99 -0.94
C GLY A 188 -26.01 -9.20 -0.26
N ASP A 189 -25.73 -9.33 1.03
CA ASP A 189 -26.25 -10.38 1.90
C ASP A 189 -26.72 -9.76 3.22
N SER A 190 -28.03 -9.60 3.36
CA SER A 190 -28.63 -8.98 4.54
C SER A 190 -28.48 -9.83 5.81
N THR A 191 -28.26 -11.15 5.66
CA THR A 191 -28.06 -12.07 6.80
C THR A 191 -26.69 -11.91 7.45
N ASP A 192 -25.74 -11.36 6.68
CA ASP A 192 -24.36 -11.06 7.06
C ASP A 192 -24.09 -9.55 7.16
N GLU A 193 -25.14 -8.73 6.99
CA GLU A 193 -25.11 -7.26 7.03
C GLU A 193 -24.28 -6.62 5.91
N ILE A 194 -24.15 -7.33 4.80
CA ILE A 194 -23.55 -6.83 3.57
C ILE A 194 -24.63 -6.10 2.77
N PRO A 195 -24.53 -4.77 2.54
CA PRO A 195 -25.55 -4.04 1.80
C PRO A 195 -25.41 -4.27 0.30
N SER A 196 -26.46 -3.90 -0.45
CA SER A 196 -26.38 -3.90 -1.92
C SER A 196 -25.26 -2.97 -2.42
N ALA A 197 -24.82 -3.25 -3.65
CA ALA A 197 -23.78 -2.51 -4.33
C ALA A 197 -24.35 -1.78 -5.54
N SER A 198 -24.06 -0.49 -5.62
CA SER A 198 -24.51 0.46 -6.64
C SER A 198 -23.37 0.99 -7.53
N ASN A 199 -22.13 0.81 -7.10
CA ASN A 199 -20.93 1.27 -7.79
C ASN A 199 -19.80 0.24 -7.68
N ILE A 200 -18.74 0.42 -8.48
CA ILE A 200 -17.63 -0.53 -8.57
C ILE A 200 -16.93 -0.78 -7.23
N VAL A 201 -16.83 0.22 -6.37
CA VAL A 201 -16.19 0.08 -5.04
C VAL A 201 -17.02 -0.83 -4.14
N GLU A 202 -18.34 -0.64 -4.12
CA GLU A 202 -19.26 -1.50 -3.37
C GLU A 202 -19.33 -2.92 -3.94
N ILE A 203 -19.29 -3.06 -5.26
CA ILE A 203 -19.23 -4.37 -5.93
C ILE A 203 -17.98 -5.13 -5.49
N LEU A 204 -16.84 -4.46 -5.43
CA LEU A 204 -15.59 -5.09 -5.05
C LEU A 204 -15.51 -5.39 -3.55
N ARG A 205 -16.03 -4.51 -2.69
CA ARG A 205 -16.24 -4.83 -1.27
C ARG A 205 -17.09 -6.08 -1.13
N ASN A 206 -18.25 -6.14 -1.80
CA ASN A 206 -19.15 -7.29 -1.69
C ASN A 206 -18.52 -8.57 -2.23
N LYS A 207 -17.73 -8.47 -3.31
CA LYS A 207 -16.94 -9.59 -3.81
C LYS A 207 -16.03 -10.16 -2.72
N GLN A 208 -15.26 -9.31 -2.03
CA GLN A 208 -14.38 -9.78 -0.94
C GLN A 208 -15.15 -10.46 0.20
N LEU A 209 -16.39 -10.06 0.44
CA LEU A 209 -17.18 -10.56 1.57
C LEU A 209 -17.99 -11.81 1.23
N VAL A 210 -18.34 -12.05 -0.03
CA VAL A 210 -19.30 -13.10 -0.46
C VAL A 210 -18.66 -14.20 -1.30
N ASP A 211 -17.62 -13.88 -2.05
CA ASP A 211 -17.00 -14.79 -3.02
C ASP A 211 -16.09 -15.79 -2.30
N LEU A 212 -16.49 -17.06 -2.24
CA LEU A 212 -15.69 -18.13 -1.62
C LEU A 212 -14.41 -18.44 -2.41
N THR A 213 -14.30 -17.96 -3.65
CA THR A 213 -13.04 -18.02 -4.41
C THR A 213 -12.04 -16.96 -3.97
N TYR A 214 -12.48 -15.99 -3.15
CA TYR A 214 -11.64 -14.96 -2.55
C TYR A 214 -11.47 -15.21 -1.04
N VAL A 215 -10.34 -15.81 -0.67
CA VAL A 215 -9.90 -15.93 0.73
C VAL A 215 -8.50 -15.32 0.85
N PRO A 216 -8.20 -14.43 1.82
CA PRO A 216 -6.87 -13.85 1.95
C PRO A 216 -5.82 -14.93 2.14
N ARG A 217 -4.66 -14.81 1.50
CA ARG A 217 -3.73 -15.94 1.54
C ARG A 217 -2.97 -16.16 2.83
N TYR A 218 -2.89 -15.21 3.75
CA TYR A 218 -2.46 -15.57 5.10
C TYR A 218 -3.40 -16.60 5.77
N ILE A 219 -4.69 -16.61 5.41
CA ILE A 219 -5.63 -17.66 5.82
C ILE A 219 -5.37 -18.94 5.03
N GLN A 220 -5.17 -18.84 3.70
CA GLN A 220 -4.81 -19.99 2.87
C GLN A 220 -3.54 -20.70 3.38
N ASP A 221 -2.47 -19.96 3.69
CA ASP A 221 -1.22 -20.48 4.23
C ASP A 221 -1.44 -21.20 5.57
N ARG A 222 -2.28 -20.66 6.46
CA ARG A 222 -2.62 -21.31 7.73
C ARG A 222 -3.37 -22.62 7.50
N VAL A 223 -4.30 -22.66 6.53
CA VAL A 223 -4.98 -23.90 6.15
C VAL A 223 -3.98 -24.93 5.65
N LEU A 224 -3.08 -24.54 4.73
CA LEU A 224 -2.10 -25.45 4.14
C LEU A 224 -1.07 -25.95 5.16
N GLN A 225 -0.65 -25.11 6.10
CA GLN A 225 0.21 -25.52 7.22
C GLN A 225 -0.41 -26.62 8.08
N CYS A 226 -1.73 -26.65 8.21
CA CYS A 226 -2.43 -27.72 8.94
C CYS A 226 -2.49 -29.06 8.18
N LEU A 227 -2.05 -29.13 6.92
CA LEU A 227 -2.10 -30.35 6.14
C LEU A 227 -0.80 -31.18 6.16
N ASP A 228 0.29 -30.69 6.79
CA ASP A 228 1.60 -31.36 6.85
C ASP A 228 2.24 -31.67 5.47
N TYR A 229 1.79 -31.00 4.40
CA TYR A 229 2.38 -31.12 3.05
C TYR A 229 3.58 -30.17 2.90
N SER A 230 4.74 -30.50 3.46
CA SER A 230 5.95 -29.67 3.31
C SER A 230 6.66 -29.86 1.96
N ASN A 231 6.45 -30.97 1.24
CA ASN A 231 7.31 -31.36 0.11
C ASN A 231 6.64 -31.36 -1.28
N ASN A 232 5.31 -31.28 -1.39
CA ASN A 232 4.58 -31.33 -2.68
C ASN A 232 3.52 -30.22 -2.79
N ILE A 233 3.87 -29.02 -2.34
CA ILE A 233 3.06 -27.82 -2.57
C ILE A 233 3.24 -27.42 -4.05
N PRO A 234 2.16 -27.31 -4.86
CA PRO A 234 2.26 -26.84 -6.25
C PRO A 234 3.06 -25.54 -6.34
N HIS A 235 3.72 -25.28 -7.49
CA HIS A 235 4.58 -24.10 -7.65
C HIS A 235 3.84 -22.78 -7.34
N TYR A 236 2.53 -22.73 -7.65
CA TYR A 236 1.59 -21.64 -7.34
C TYR A 236 1.12 -21.54 -5.87
N TYR A 237 1.71 -22.34 -4.99
CA TYR A 237 1.57 -22.25 -3.54
C TYR A 237 2.94 -22.05 -2.86
N LYS A 238 4.04 -21.91 -3.61
CA LYS A 238 5.34 -21.52 -3.05
C LYS A 238 5.34 -20.01 -2.85
N PRO A 239 5.70 -19.51 -1.65
CA PRO A 239 5.76 -18.07 -1.43
C PRO A 239 6.71 -17.44 -2.45
N LEU A 240 6.19 -16.53 -3.27
CA LEU A 240 6.98 -15.83 -4.26
C LEU A 240 7.95 -14.88 -3.56
N ASN A 241 9.09 -14.64 -4.20
CA ASN A 241 10.14 -13.80 -3.63
C ASN A 241 9.80 -12.29 -3.64
N PHE A 242 8.59 -11.92 -4.08
CA PHE A 242 8.20 -10.52 -4.17
C PHE A 242 6.80 -10.26 -3.64
N GLN A 243 6.53 -8.99 -3.39
CA GLN A 243 5.27 -8.50 -2.83
C GLN A 243 4.74 -7.32 -3.63
N LEU A 244 3.41 -7.17 -3.63
CA LEU A 244 2.72 -6.10 -4.36
C LEU A 244 2.64 -4.82 -3.53
N GLY A 245 2.83 -3.69 -4.19
CA GLY A 245 2.84 -2.36 -3.57
C GLY A 245 1.65 -1.49 -3.94
N LEU A 246 1.13 -0.75 -2.95
CA LEU A 246 0.02 0.20 -3.09
C LEU A 246 0.47 1.58 -3.54
N CYS A 247 -0.19 2.15 -4.55
CA CYS A 247 0.18 3.45 -5.12
C CYS A 247 -0.69 4.63 -4.62
N CYS A 248 -0.15 5.46 -3.73
CA CYS A 248 -0.65 6.76 -3.23
C CYS A 248 -1.92 6.74 -2.36
N MET A 249 -2.97 6.04 -2.80
CA MET A 249 -4.29 6.08 -2.19
C MET A 249 -4.89 4.69 -2.12
N HIS A 250 -5.83 4.52 -1.20
CA HIS A 250 -6.63 3.30 -1.04
C HIS A 250 -8.09 3.62 -1.38
N THR A 251 -8.60 3.01 -2.44
CA THR A 251 -9.93 3.26 -3.02
C THR A 251 -11.04 3.01 -1.99
N VAL A 252 -10.99 1.89 -1.26
CA VAL A 252 -12.00 1.61 -0.20
C VAL A 252 -11.99 2.67 0.90
N LEU A 253 -10.81 3.05 1.41
CA LEU A 253 -10.70 4.08 2.45
C LEU A 253 -11.14 5.47 1.96
N CYS A 254 -10.92 5.79 0.68
CA CYS A 254 -11.41 7.02 0.06
C CYS A 254 -12.94 7.07 -0.06
N ALA A 255 -13.60 5.91 -0.03
CA ALA A 255 -15.06 5.79 -0.11
C ALA A 255 -15.74 5.84 1.27
N TYR A 256 -15.00 5.74 2.38
CA TYR A 256 -15.57 5.87 3.72
C TYR A 256 -15.95 7.31 4.08
N THR A 257 -16.80 7.43 5.10
CA THR A 257 -17.17 8.72 5.72
C THR A 257 -16.80 8.67 7.21
N PRO A 258 -15.84 9.48 7.68
CA PRO A 258 -15.02 10.42 6.89
C PRO A 258 -14.04 9.71 5.93
N LYS A 259 -13.72 10.36 4.81
CA LYS A 259 -12.77 9.85 3.80
C LYS A 259 -11.35 9.85 4.36
N VAL A 260 -10.59 8.79 4.06
CA VAL A 260 -9.17 8.69 4.44
C VAL A 260 -8.30 8.69 3.20
N PHE A 261 -7.49 9.74 3.03
CA PHE A 261 -6.54 9.89 1.91
C PHE A 261 -5.45 10.92 2.28
N CYS A 262 -4.31 10.91 1.58
CA CYS A 262 -3.12 11.69 1.97
C CYS A 262 -2.71 12.76 0.94
N SER A 263 -3.62 13.13 0.04
CA SER A 263 -3.35 14.01 -1.11
C SER A 263 -4.22 15.26 -1.10
N ARG A 264 -4.65 15.73 0.08
CA ARG A 264 -5.40 16.99 0.17
C ARG A 264 -4.46 18.12 -0.20
N THR A 265 -4.83 18.89 -1.22
CA THR A 265 -4.15 20.12 -1.61
C THR A 265 -5.13 21.29 -1.61
N ALA A 266 -4.65 22.49 -1.91
CA ALA A 266 -5.44 23.69 -2.09
C ALA A 266 -5.06 24.37 -3.41
N ILE A 267 -6.00 25.04 -4.06
CA ILE A 267 -5.70 25.82 -5.27
C ILE A 267 -5.15 27.17 -4.82
N ILE A 268 -3.98 27.57 -5.32
CA ILE A 268 -3.33 28.85 -4.96
C ILE A 268 -4.29 30.04 -5.08
N GLN A 269 -5.05 30.12 -6.17
CA GLN A 269 -6.03 31.18 -6.38
C GLN A 269 -7.14 31.17 -5.31
N THR A 270 -7.54 29.99 -4.81
CA THR A 270 -8.49 29.89 -3.71
C THR A 270 -7.89 30.40 -2.42
N ILE A 271 -6.64 30.03 -2.12
CA ILE A 271 -5.89 30.52 -0.93
C ILE A 271 -5.80 32.06 -0.96
N GLU A 272 -5.37 32.62 -2.10
CA GLU A 272 -5.24 34.07 -2.27
C GLU A 272 -6.60 34.76 -2.15
N LYS A 273 -7.65 34.22 -2.78
CA LYS A 273 -9.00 34.79 -2.72
C LYS A 273 -9.57 34.79 -1.30
N THR A 274 -9.40 33.70 -0.54
CA THR A 274 -9.88 33.64 0.85
C THR A 274 -9.10 34.60 1.73
N GLY A 275 -7.80 34.76 1.50
CA GLY A 275 -6.97 35.77 2.16
C GLY A 275 -7.51 37.19 1.99
N ILE A 276 -7.78 37.65 0.75
CA ILE A 276 -8.36 38.99 0.53
C ILE A 276 -9.76 39.11 1.14
N SER A 277 -10.55 38.03 1.06
CA SER A 277 -11.95 38.02 1.52
C SER A 277 -12.08 38.19 3.04
N LEU A 278 -10.99 38.02 3.80
CA LEU A 278 -10.95 38.39 5.22
C LEU A 278 -11.01 39.91 5.43
N ILE A 279 -10.44 40.68 4.50
CA ILE A 279 -10.28 42.13 4.64
C ILE A 279 -11.46 42.86 4.03
N THR A 280 -11.99 42.37 2.91
CA THR A 280 -13.05 43.07 2.18
C THR A 280 -14.01 42.11 1.47
N SER A 281 -15.27 42.51 1.39
CA SER A 281 -16.32 41.84 0.60
C SER A 281 -16.49 42.46 -0.80
N ASP A 282 -15.71 43.49 -1.15
CA ASP A 282 -15.75 44.14 -2.46
C ASP A 282 -15.17 43.22 -3.56
N LYS A 283 -16.08 42.73 -4.40
CA LYS A 283 -15.74 41.85 -5.53
C LYS A 283 -14.87 42.52 -6.59
N ALA A 284 -14.99 43.82 -6.81
CA ALA A 284 -14.20 44.54 -7.79
C ALA A 284 -12.74 44.66 -7.34
N LEU A 285 -12.54 45.00 -6.06
CA LEU A 285 -11.22 45.04 -5.44
C LEU A 285 -10.55 43.66 -5.44
N ILE A 286 -11.26 42.61 -4.99
CA ILE A 286 -10.76 41.23 -5.00
C ILE A 286 -10.28 40.83 -6.42
N LYS A 287 -11.08 41.14 -7.44
CA LYS A 287 -10.75 40.82 -8.83
C LYS A 287 -9.49 41.57 -9.31
N ARG A 288 -9.38 42.86 -9.00
CA ARG A 288 -8.20 43.68 -9.35
C ARG A 288 -6.94 43.14 -8.65
N ALA A 289 -7.01 42.86 -7.35
CA ALA A 289 -5.90 42.33 -6.58
C ALA A 289 -5.40 40.96 -7.10
N LEU A 290 -6.31 40.04 -7.43
CA LEU A 290 -5.96 38.73 -8.03
C LEU A 290 -5.37 38.87 -9.44
N CYS A 291 -5.73 39.92 -10.20
CA CYS A 291 -5.12 40.20 -11.50
C CYS A 291 -3.66 40.63 -11.36
N ILE A 292 -3.34 41.45 -10.37
CA ILE A 292 -1.98 41.92 -10.09
C ILE A 292 -1.08 40.73 -9.73
N THR A 293 -1.50 39.89 -8.77
CA THR A 293 -0.71 38.72 -8.33
C THR A 293 -0.49 37.70 -9.44
N LYS A 294 -1.48 37.51 -10.32
CA LYS A 294 -1.36 36.62 -11.48
C LYS A 294 -0.34 37.14 -12.50
N LYS A 295 -0.31 38.45 -12.75
CA LYS A 295 0.60 39.07 -13.72
C LYS A 295 2.05 39.01 -13.24
N GLU A 296 2.27 39.33 -11.97
CA GLU A 296 3.62 39.43 -11.38
C GLU A 296 4.14 38.08 -10.86
N SER A 297 3.32 37.02 -10.88
CA SER A 297 3.64 35.71 -10.28
C SER A 297 4.02 35.78 -8.80
N THR A 298 3.57 36.83 -8.10
CA THR A 298 3.82 37.07 -6.68
C THR A 298 2.60 36.70 -5.83
N PRO A 299 2.79 36.09 -4.65
CA PRO A 299 1.69 35.86 -3.73
C PRO A 299 1.06 37.16 -3.22
N ILE A 300 -0.24 37.13 -2.94
CA ILE A 300 -1.00 38.33 -2.54
C ILE A 300 -0.55 38.97 -1.21
N TYR A 301 0.09 38.19 -0.35
CA TYR A 301 0.64 38.62 0.92
C TYR A 301 2.13 38.99 0.82
N TRP A 302 2.74 38.98 -0.38
CA TRP A 302 4.08 39.50 -0.62
C TRP A 302 4.01 40.84 -1.35
N ILE A 303 3.94 41.91 -0.54
CA ILE A 303 3.58 43.24 -1.02
C ILE A 303 4.84 44.10 -1.13
N SER A 304 5.31 44.29 -2.36
CA SER A 304 6.37 45.25 -2.72
C SER A 304 5.78 46.44 -3.47
N PRO A 305 6.18 47.70 -3.15
CA PRO A 305 5.70 48.89 -3.85
C PRO A 305 5.86 48.81 -5.38
N GLU A 306 6.95 48.18 -5.83
CA GLU A 306 7.33 48.04 -7.23
C GLU A 306 6.25 47.34 -8.10
N PHE A 307 5.44 46.46 -7.50
CA PHE A 307 4.37 45.72 -8.19
C PHE A 307 3.05 46.50 -8.28
N TYR A 308 2.93 47.64 -7.60
CA TYR A 308 1.70 48.43 -7.49
C TYR A 308 1.89 49.89 -7.96
N ASN A 309 2.99 50.18 -8.66
CA ASN A 309 3.51 51.51 -9.02
C ASN A 309 2.67 52.36 -10.01
N THR A 310 1.38 52.09 -10.15
CA THR A 310 0.43 52.92 -10.91
C THR A 310 -0.56 53.55 -9.93
N ASP A 311 -0.89 54.84 -10.09
CA ASP A 311 -1.90 55.52 -9.23
C ASP A 311 -3.22 54.73 -9.11
N GLU A 312 -3.59 53.99 -10.16
CA GLU A 312 -4.76 53.11 -10.20
C GLU A 312 -4.70 51.89 -9.26
N ASN A 313 -3.57 51.54 -8.63
CA ASN A 313 -3.43 50.35 -7.78
C ASN A 313 -2.96 50.66 -6.35
N MET A 314 -2.79 51.94 -6.01
CA MET A 314 -2.33 52.35 -4.68
C MET A 314 -3.38 52.15 -3.59
N ASP A 315 -4.66 52.20 -3.93
CA ASP A 315 -5.76 51.81 -3.04
C ASP A 315 -5.60 50.36 -2.58
N ILE A 316 -5.34 49.45 -3.53
CA ILE A 316 -5.13 48.02 -3.27
C ILE A 316 -3.85 47.81 -2.46
N TYR A 317 -2.74 48.46 -2.85
CA TYR A 317 -1.48 48.35 -2.12
C TYR A 317 -1.66 48.73 -0.65
N ASN A 318 -2.29 49.88 -0.37
CA ASN A 318 -2.46 50.38 0.99
C ASN A 318 -3.33 49.42 1.84
N ILE A 319 -4.41 48.88 1.26
CA ILE A 319 -5.30 47.93 1.94
C ILE A 319 -4.57 46.61 2.22
N LEU A 320 -3.94 46.02 1.21
CA LEU A 320 -3.22 44.76 1.36
C LEU A 320 -2.05 44.92 2.35
N LYS A 321 -1.31 46.04 2.27
CA LYS A 321 -0.14 46.30 3.12
C LYS A 321 -0.51 46.38 4.58
N LYS A 322 -1.65 47.02 4.88
CA LYS A 322 -2.18 47.14 6.24
C LYS A 322 -2.50 45.78 6.87
N HIS A 323 -3.00 44.83 6.09
CA HIS A 323 -3.46 43.51 6.55
C HIS A 323 -2.53 42.36 6.14
N GLN A 324 -1.27 42.66 5.77
CA GLN A 324 -0.33 41.69 5.18
C GLN A 324 -0.10 40.47 6.07
N SER A 325 0.11 40.68 7.38
CA SER A 325 0.38 39.61 8.34
C SER A 325 -0.83 38.69 8.54
N GLU A 326 -2.02 39.28 8.72
CA GLU A 326 -3.28 38.54 8.91
C GLU A 326 -3.61 37.66 7.69
N MET A 327 -3.46 38.20 6.48
CA MET A 327 -3.62 37.40 5.25
C MET A 327 -2.60 36.27 5.18
N LYS A 328 -1.33 36.54 5.50
CA LYS A 328 -0.27 35.54 5.42
C LYS A 328 -0.56 34.38 6.38
N GLU A 329 -0.96 34.68 7.62
CA GLU A 329 -1.34 33.67 8.62
C GLU A 329 -2.54 32.84 8.17
N HIS A 330 -3.59 33.47 7.65
CA HIS A 330 -4.75 32.76 7.13
C HIS A 330 -4.44 31.90 5.90
N CYS A 331 -3.70 32.43 4.93
CA CYS A 331 -3.28 31.67 3.75
C CYS A 331 -2.43 30.46 4.16
N MET A 332 -1.55 30.65 5.15
CA MET A 332 -0.71 29.59 5.68
C MET A 332 -1.53 28.52 6.40
N SER A 333 -2.50 28.89 7.24
CA SER A 333 -3.29 27.93 8.01
C SER A 333 -4.04 26.95 7.11
N ILE A 334 -4.53 27.39 5.95
CA ILE A 334 -5.18 26.52 4.95
C ILE A 334 -4.24 25.40 4.52
N VAL A 335 -2.99 25.71 4.19
CA VAL A 335 -2.00 24.72 3.74
C VAL A 335 -1.59 23.79 4.89
N LEU A 336 -1.34 24.36 6.06
CA LEU A 336 -0.92 23.61 7.25
C LEU A 336 -2.01 22.65 7.74
N ASP A 337 -3.28 23.05 7.71
CA ASP A 337 -4.39 22.18 8.10
C ASP A 337 -4.53 20.99 7.15
N ARG A 338 -4.32 21.19 5.84
CA ARG A 338 -4.34 20.10 4.85
C ARG A 338 -3.16 19.14 5.04
N ALA A 339 -1.96 19.67 5.26
CA ALA A 339 -0.79 18.86 5.60
C ALA A 339 -1.03 18.05 6.89
N ARG A 340 -1.63 18.66 7.92
CA ARG A 340 -1.96 17.97 9.19
C ARG A 340 -2.96 16.85 8.98
N ASP A 341 -4.01 17.09 8.20
CA ASP A 341 -5.01 16.08 7.86
C ASP A 341 -4.40 14.94 7.03
N ASN A 342 -3.51 15.24 6.07
CA ASN A 342 -2.80 14.22 5.31
C ASN A 342 -1.91 13.36 6.22
N CYS A 343 -1.16 13.97 7.15
CA CYS A 343 -0.33 13.22 8.11
C CYS A 343 -1.17 12.32 9.03
N LYS A 344 -2.32 12.81 9.53
CA LYS A 344 -3.25 12.00 10.33
C LYS A 344 -3.82 10.82 9.55
N ASP A 345 -4.15 11.04 8.27
CA ASP A 345 -4.67 9.97 7.42
C ASP A 345 -3.58 9.00 6.96
N LEU A 346 -2.33 9.45 6.86
CA LEU A 346 -1.19 8.56 6.59
C LEU A 346 -1.06 7.48 7.66
N LEU A 347 -1.25 7.83 8.94
CA LEU A 347 -1.27 6.86 10.04
C LEU A 347 -2.35 5.80 9.85
N LYS A 348 -3.56 6.22 9.48
CA LYS A 348 -4.69 5.31 9.24
C LYS A 348 -4.45 4.43 8.03
N LEU A 349 -3.90 5.01 6.95
CA LEU A 349 -3.58 4.31 5.72
C LEU A 349 -2.50 3.25 5.94
N ILE A 350 -1.40 3.58 6.65
CA ILE A 350 -0.34 2.63 7.02
C ILE A 350 -0.91 1.48 7.85
N LYS A 351 -1.70 1.79 8.90
CA LYS A 351 -2.33 0.77 9.75
C LYS A 351 -3.25 -0.14 8.94
N HIS A 352 -4.13 0.42 8.11
CA HIS A 352 -5.03 -0.37 7.27
C HIS A 352 -4.28 -1.23 6.27
N ALA A 353 -3.39 -0.63 5.48
CA ALA A 353 -2.59 -1.33 4.50
C ALA A 353 -1.82 -2.50 5.15
N ALA A 354 -1.26 -2.29 6.34
CA ALA A 354 -0.48 -3.33 7.01
C ALA A 354 -1.32 -4.41 7.72
N GLU A 355 -2.34 -4.03 8.48
CA GLU A 355 -3.08 -4.93 9.37
C GLU A 355 -4.27 -5.61 8.70
N VAL A 356 -4.86 -4.92 7.71
CA VAL A 356 -6.05 -5.37 7.00
C VAL A 356 -5.65 -6.03 5.68
N ASP A 357 -4.91 -5.31 4.84
CA ASP A 357 -4.52 -5.84 3.52
C ASP A 357 -3.27 -6.69 3.56
N GLY A 358 -2.44 -6.53 4.60
CA GLY A 358 -1.12 -7.14 4.71
C GLY A 358 -0.05 -6.49 3.80
N THR A 359 -0.38 -5.41 3.10
CA THR A 359 0.54 -4.66 2.24
C THR A 359 1.79 -4.22 3.02
N ARG A 360 2.95 -4.36 2.40
CA ARG A 360 4.26 -3.97 2.97
C ARG A 360 5.04 -3.01 2.10
N VAL A 361 4.50 -2.61 0.95
CA VAL A 361 5.12 -1.64 0.07
C VAL A 361 4.06 -0.61 -0.28
N MET A 362 4.36 0.67 -0.10
CA MET A 362 3.40 1.72 -0.41
C MET A 362 4.13 2.95 -0.92
N ARG A 363 3.65 3.50 -2.03
CA ARG A 363 4.01 4.84 -2.47
C ARG A 363 3.14 5.84 -1.73
N MET A 364 3.75 6.78 -1.02
CA MET A 364 3.07 7.91 -0.41
C MET A 364 2.72 8.96 -1.46
N SER A 365 1.70 9.76 -1.17
CA SER A 365 1.30 10.87 -2.02
C SER A 365 2.34 11.98 -2.01
N SER A 366 2.81 12.42 -3.18
CA SER A 366 3.67 13.61 -3.32
C SER A 366 2.95 14.91 -2.92
N ASP A 367 1.61 14.89 -2.79
CA ASP A 367 0.81 15.99 -2.23
C ASP A 367 0.67 15.93 -0.69
N LEU A 368 1.46 15.09 0.00
CA LEU A 368 1.42 14.95 1.46
C LEU A 368 1.58 16.31 2.15
N PHE A 369 2.51 17.12 1.65
CA PHE A 369 2.78 18.51 2.08
C PHE A 369 2.46 19.48 0.94
N PRO A 370 1.26 20.06 0.90
CA PRO A 370 0.82 20.87 -0.22
C PRO A 370 1.72 22.08 -0.40
N HIS A 371 2.15 22.31 -1.64
CA HIS A 371 2.94 23.48 -2.03
C HIS A 371 4.28 23.67 -1.29
N LYS A 372 4.85 22.63 -0.66
CA LYS A 372 6.09 22.75 0.13
C LYS A 372 7.29 23.33 -0.65
N SER A 373 7.36 23.07 -1.96
CA SER A 373 8.41 23.54 -2.88
C SER A 373 7.97 24.72 -3.77
N ASN A 374 6.78 25.29 -3.54
CA ASN A 374 6.22 26.34 -4.38
C ASN A 374 6.51 27.74 -3.82
N SER A 375 7.20 28.56 -4.59
CA SER A 375 7.54 29.95 -4.22
C SER A 375 6.33 30.89 -4.07
N ARG A 376 5.15 30.49 -4.59
CA ARG A 376 3.89 31.25 -4.45
C ARG A 376 3.14 30.99 -3.14
N THR A 377 3.61 30.05 -2.32
CA THR A 377 3.13 29.82 -0.97
C THR A 377 4.23 30.16 0.02
N PRO A 378 3.92 30.63 1.23
CA PRO A 378 4.99 30.89 2.18
C PRO A 378 5.58 29.54 2.60
N ASP A 379 6.90 29.49 2.71
CA ASP A 379 7.56 28.28 3.18
C ASP A 379 7.16 27.99 4.63
N TYR A 380 7.02 26.70 4.94
CA TYR A 380 6.69 26.22 6.28
C TYR A 380 7.59 25.04 6.66
N SER A 381 8.01 25.05 7.93
CA SER A 381 8.83 24.00 8.51
C SER A 381 8.04 22.70 8.70
N LEU A 382 8.71 21.56 8.47
CA LEU A 382 8.16 20.24 8.78
C LEU A 382 8.17 19.93 10.28
N GLU A 383 8.88 20.71 11.11
CA GLU A 383 9.01 20.51 12.56
C GLU A 383 7.66 20.33 13.27
N GLN A 384 6.65 21.11 12.87
CA GLN A 384 5.31 21.03 13.46
C GLN A 384 4.56 19.71 13.16
N PHE A 385 5.07 18.90 12.24
CA PHE A 385 4.52 17.59 11.88
C PHE A 385 5.38 16.43 12.37
N HIS A 386 6.52 16.70 13.05
CA HIS A 386 7.45 15.67 13.51
C HIS A 386 6.78 14.59 14.34
N GLU A 387 5.89 14.94 15.27
CA GLU A 387 5.20 13.94 16.10
C GLU A 387 4.38 12.95 15.25
N LEU A 388 3.63 13.46 14.26
CA LEU A 388 2.82 12.62 13.37
C LEU A 388 3.70 11.79 12.42
N LEU A 389 4.77 12.37 11.89
CA LEU A 389 5.72 11.67 11.02
C LEU A 389 6.51 10.61 11.78
N GLU A 390 6.91 10.88 13.02
CA GLU A 390 7.59 9.91 13.88
C GLU A 390 6.65 8.75 14.23
N GLU A 391 5.38 9.00 14.52
CA GLU A 391 4.37 7.95 14.70
C GLU A 391 4.23 7.11 13.42
N ALA A 392 4.13 7.76 12.25
CA ALA A 392 4.04 7.06 10.95
C ALA A 392 5.30 6.20 10.69
N GLY A 393 6.47 6.73 11.04
CA GLY A 393 7.75 6.02 11.01
C GLY A 393 7.80 4.81 11.94
N ASN A 394 7.28 4.95 13.16
CA ASN A 394 7.19 3.87 14.12
C ASN A 394 6.30 2.73 13.61
N LEU A 395 5.16 3.05 12.99
CA LEU A 395 4.30 2.07 12.35
C LEU A 395 5.00 1.41 11.16
N THR A 396 5.66 2.20 10.32
CA THR A 396 6.41 1.72 9.15
C THR A 396 7.45 0.67 9.55
N ARG A 397 8.29 0.97 10.54
CA ARG A 397 9.28 0.01 11.08
C ARG A 397 8.62 -1.20 11.75
N ARG A 398 7.56 -0.98 12.54
CA ARG A 398 6.81 -2.05 13.22
C ARG A 398 6.28 -3.08 12.23
N TYR A 399 5.71 -2.63 11.13
CA TYR A 399 5.15 -3.50 10.09
C TYR A 399 6.18 -3.90 9.02
N LYS A 400 7.43 -3.44 9.12
CA LYS A 400 8.48 -3.63 8.11
C LYS A 400 8.03 -3.21 6.71
N MET A 401 7.38 -2.04 6.64
CA MET A 401 6.90 -1.48 5.38
C MET A 401 8.01 -0.69 4.68
N ARG A 402 8.09 -0.85 3.36
CA ARG A 402 8.84 0.04 2.47
C ARG A 402 7.92 1.16 2.00
N LEU A 403 8.24 2.39 2.36
CA LEU A 403 7.52 3.58 1.87
C LEU A 403 8.33 4.29 0.80
N THR A 404 7.70 4.69 -0.29
CA THR A 404 8.36 5.36 -1.41
C THR A 404 7.64 6.65 -1.78
N PHE A 405 8.29 7.52 -2.55
CA PHE A 405 7.64 8.61 -3.27
C PHE A 405 7.85 8.45 -4.76
N HIS A 406 6.97 9.06 -5.54
CA HIS A 406 7.22 9.34 -6.96
C HIS A 406 6.91 10.81 -7.20
N PRO A 407 7.86 11.72 -6.94
CA PRO A 407 7.71 13.13 -7.23
C PRO A 407 7.31 13.35 -8.69
N GLY A 408 6.48 14.37 -8.95
CA GLY A 408 5.82 14.55 -10.24
C GLY A 408 6.78 14.89 -11.39
N GLN A 409 6.26 14.89 -12.62
CA GLN A 409 6.99 15.11 -13.89
C GLN A 409 7.79 16.43 -14.00
N TYR A 410 7.62 17.36 -13.07
CA TYR A 410 8.38 18.62 -13.02
C TYR A 410 9.78 18.46 -12.42
N ASN A 411 10.07 17.31 -11.81
CA ASN A 411 11.38 16.96 -11.30
C ASN A 411 12.26 16.47 -12.46
N VAL A 412 13.10 17.36 -12.98
CA VAL A 412 13.87 17.14 -14.21
C VAL A 412 15.36 17.35 -13.97
N VAL A 413 16.02 16.34 -13.40
CA VAL A 413 17.43 16.43 -12.99
C VAL A 413 18.37 16.72 -14.17
N GLY A 414 18.09 16.24 -15.39
CA GLY A 414 18.93 16.49 -16.59
C GLY A 414 18.64 17.81 -17.34
N THR A 415 17.78 18.67 -16.80
CA THR A 415 17.40 19.95 -17.45
C THR A 415 18.62 20.87 -17.64
N PRO A 416 18.73 21.59 -18.78
CA PRO A 416 19.73 22.64 -18.96
C PRO A 416 19.32 23.95 -18.26
N HIS A 417 18.07 24.07 -17.80
CA HIS A 417 17.54 25.29 -17.19
C HIS A 417 17.78 25.30 -15.68
N LYS A 418 18.66 26.22 -15.22
CA LYS A 418 19.09 26.31 -13.81
C LYS A 418 17.93 26.52 -12.83
N ASP A 419 16.93 27.31 -13.20
CA ASP A 419 15.74 27.55 -12.37
C ASP A 419 14.91 26.27 -12.17
N LYS A 420 14.78 25.45 -13.23
CA LYS A 420 14.07 24.16 -13.16
C LYS A 420 14.85 23.13 -12.35
N PHE A 421 16.18 23.11 -12.49
CA PHE A 421 17.04 22.25 -11.68
C PHE A 421 16.97 22.63 -10.19
N HIS A 422 17.00 23.93 -9.87
CA HIS A 422 16.84 24.42 -8.51
C HIS A 422 15.49 24.00 -7.90
N ASN A 423 14.38 24.16 -8.63
CA ASN A 423 13.07 23.72 -8.17
C ASN A 423 12.99 22.19 -7.98
N THR A 424 13.66 21.43 -8.86
CA THR A 424 13.80 19.98 -8.70
C THR A 424 14.55 19.64 -7.40
N CYS A 425 15.62 20.37 -7.08
CA CYS A 425 16.34 20.17 -5.82
C CYS A 425 15.43 20.43 -4.61
N LEU A 426 14.69 21.55 -4.60
CA LEU A 426 13.78 21.90 -3.50
C LEU A 426 12.65 20.88 -3.32
N ASP A 427 12.07 20.40 -4.43
CA ASP A 427 10.98 19.44 -4.37
C ASP A 427 11.47 18.06 -3.90
N LEU A 428 12.59 17.56 -4.43
CA LEU A 428 13.15 16.29 -3.98
C LEU A 428 13.66 16.35 -2.53
N ASP A 429 14.17 17.50 -2.08
CA ASP A 429 14.75 17.62 -0.73
C ASP A 429 13.72 17.39 0.37
N TRP A 430 12.53 17.99 0.27
CA TRP A 430 11.51 17.82 1.31
C TRP A 430 10.97 16.38 1.34
N HIS A 431 10.83 15.72 0.18
CA HIS A 431 10.42 14.31 0.14
C HIS A 431 11.44 13.42 0.86
N ALA A 432 12.74 13.69 0.66
CA ALA A 432 13.81 12.98 1.36
C ALA A 432 13.82 13.30 2.86
N GLU A 433 13.57 14.55 3.24
CA GLU A 433 13.46 15.00 4.64
C GLU A 433 12.32 14.28 5.37
N VAL A 434 11.15 14.11 4.74
CA VAL A 434 10.04 13.34 5.31
C VAL A 434 10.46 11.90 5.61
N LEU A 435 11.17 11.24 4.69
CA LEU A 435 11.67 9.88 4.91
C LEU A 435 12.74 9.81 6.01
N ASP A 436 13.58 10.86 6.15
CA ASP A 436 14.53 11.00 7.27
C ASP A 436 13.80 11.17 8.61
N ILE A 437 12.82 12.08 8.72
CA ILE A 437 12.02 12.31 9.94
C ILE A 437 11.28 11.04 10.36
N MET A 438 10.69 10.34 9.38
CA MET A 438 10.03 9.06 9.62
C MET A 438 11.01 7.95 10.02
N GLY A 439 12.33 8.14 9.89
CA GLY A 439 13.34 7.12 10.17
C GLY A 439 13.18 5.88 9.30
N CYS A 440 12.85 6.09 8.02
CA CYS A 440 12.81 5.04 7.01
C CYS A 440 14.22 4.63 6.59
N ASP A 441 14.41 3.35 6.25
CA ASP A 441 15.70 2.80 5.84
C ASP A 441 16.06 3.14 4.37
N GLN A 442 17.15 2.56 3.86
CA GLN A 442 17.62 2.83 2.51
C GLN A 442 16.67 2.34 1.40
N ASP A 443 15.79 1.37 1.67
CA ASP A 443 14.87 0.86 0.65
C ASP A 443 13.76 1.88 0.36
N SER A 444 13.53 2.84 1.26
CA SER A 444 12.60 3.94 1.03
C SER A 444 13.14 4.96 0.01
N THR A 445 12.72 4.77 -1.24
CA THR A 445 13.21 5.49 -2.43
C THR A 445 12.28 6.57 -2.94
N MET A 446 12.84 7.48 -3.72
CA MET A 446 12.11 8.48 -4.51
C MET A 446 12.33 8.19 -5.99
N VAL A 447 11.26 7.81 -6.69
CA VAL A 447 11.32 7.44 -8.10
C VAL A 447 11.11 8.68 -8.98
N VAL A 448 11.98 8.90 -9.95
CA VAL A 448 11.84 9.96 -10.96
C VAL A 448 12.12 9.41 -12.35
N HIS A 449 11.49 10.00 -13.36
CA HIS A 449 11.89 9.78 -14.75
C HIS A 449 13.12 10.61 -15.10
N ALA A 450 13.79 10.24 -16.20
CA ALA A 450 14.92 11.02 -16.72
C ALA A 450 14.53 12.42 -17.24
N GLY A 451 13.25 12.64 -17.57
CA GLY A 451 12.73 13.94 -18.01
C GLY A 451 12.71 14.13 -19.54
N GLY A 452 12.94 15.36 -20.00
CA GLY A 452 12.93 15.72 -21.42
C GLY A 452 14.27 15.48 -22.11
N MET A 453 14.28 15.41 -23.45
CA MET A 453 15.51 15.27 -24.24
C MET A 453 16.24 16.61 -24.49
N TYR A 454 15.54 17.75 -24.36
CA TYR A 454 16.08 19.10 -24.59
C TYR A 454 16.85 19.26 -25.92
N GLY A 455 16.40 18.58 -26.97
CA GLY A 455 17.04 18.58 -28.30
C GLY A 455 18.20 17.60 -28.48
N ASP A 456 18.82 17.13 -27.39
CA ASP A 456 19.93 16.18 -27.44
C ASP A 456 19.88 15.21 -26.23
N LYS A 457 19.52 13.96 -26.52
CA LYS A 457 19.40 12.89 -25.52
C LYS A 457 20.75 12.56 -24.88
N ASN A 458 21.84 12.47 -25.66
CA ASN A 458 23.16 12.10 -25.14
C ASN A 458 23.72 13.21 -24.24
N ALA A 459 23.61 14.47 -24.66
CA ALA A 459 23.99 15.60 -23.81
C ALA A 459 23.16 15.63 -22.51
N THR A 460 21.88 15.25 -22.58
CA THR A 460 21.02 15.15 -21.38
C THR A 460 21.46 14.02 -20.44
N ILE A 461 21.85 12.85 -20.97
CA ILE A 461 22.39 11.74 -20.17
C ILE A 461 23.64 12.19 -19.38
N HIS A 462 24.57 12.88 -20.04
CA HIS A 462 25.77 13.40 -19.37
C HIS A 462 25.45 14.48 -18.32
N ARG A 463 24.53 15.41 -18.64
CA ARG A 463 24.07 16.39 -17.64
C ARG A 463 23.38 15.73 -16.45
N TRP A 464 22.65 14.65 -16.67
CA TRP A 464 22.03 13.88 -15.59
C TRP A 464 23.09 13.35 -14.62
N ALA A 465 24.15 12.74 -15.15
CA ALA A 465 25.25 12.20 -14.35
C ALA A 465 25.98 13.30 -13.57
N GLU A 466 26.22 14.47 -14.18
CA GLU A 466 26.85 15.61 -13.51
C GLU A 466 25.94 16.22 -12.43
N GLN A 467 24.69 16.51 -12.77
CA GLN A 467 23.76 17.20 -11.87
C GLN A 467 23.27 16.31 -10.72
N PHE A 468 23.34 14.98 -10.86
CA PHE A 468 23.07 14.06 -9.74
C PHE A 468 23.92 14.39 -8.50
N PHE A 469 25.20 14.70 -8.69
CA PHE A 469 26.11 15.05 -7.60
C PHE A 469 25.89 16.46 -7.02
N GLN A 470 25.07 17.28 -7.68
CA GLN A 470 24.67 18.60 -7.21
C GLN A 470 23.36 18.56 -6.40
N LEU A 471 22.65 17.42 -6.40
CA LEU A 471 21.48 17.22 -5.55
C LEU A 471 21.89 17.14 -4.07
N PRO A 472 21.01 17.53 -3.13
CA PRO A 472 21.29 17.36 -1.71
C PRO A 472 21.63 15.90 -1.34
N ASP A 473 22.55 15.69 -0.39
CA ASP A 473 23.02 14.34 -0.02
C ASP A 473 21.89 13.37 0.32
N ARG A 474 20.85 13.84 1.03
CA ARG A 474 19.68 13.02 1.38
C ARG A 474 18.83 12.61 0.18
N VAL A 475 18.85 13.41 -0.89
CA VAL A 475 18.23 13.07 -2.16
C VAL A 475 19.07 12.01 -2.87
N GLN A 476 20.40 12.21 -2.99
CA GLN A 476 21.30 11.23 -3.63
C GLN A 476 21.25 9.84 -2.98
N ARG A 477 20.98 9.76 -1.68
CA ARG A 477 20.84 8.49 -0.96
C ARG A 477 19.61 7.68 -1.39
N ARG A 478 18.54 8.34 -1.85
CA ARG A 478 17.20 7.74 -2.05
C ARG A 478 16.67 7.79 -3.48
N LEU A 479 17.25 8.65 -4.32
CA LEU A 479 16.78 8.84 -5.67
C LEU A 479 17.02 7.59 -6.51
N VAL A 480 16.02 7.20 -7.29
CA VAL A 480 16.10 6.10 -8.27
C VAL A 480 15.48 6.55 -9.58
N LEU A 481 15.95 5.98 -10.68
CA LEU A 481 15.60 6.40 -12.04
C LEU A 481 14.67 5.39 -12.71
N GLU A 482 13.60 5.83 -13.36
CA GLU A 482 12.65 4.96 -14.05
C GLU A 482 12.64 5.21 -15.56
N ASN A 483 12.56 4.14 -16.36
CA ASN A 483 12.32 4.23 -17.81
C ASN A 483 10.93 4.81 -18.10
N CYS A 484 10.80 5.56 -19.19
CA CYS A 484 9.53 6.14 -19.63
C CYS A 484 9.19 5.75 -21.07
N GLU A 485 7.93 5.96 -21.44
CA GLU A 485 7.37 5.55 -22.72
C GLU A 485 7.72 6.48 -23.89
N LYS A 486 8.28 7.67 -23.63
CA LYS A 486 8.44 8.74 -24.64
C LYS A 486 9.87 9.19 -24.94
N CYS A 487 10.72 9.24 -23.93
CA CYS A 487 11.99 9.96 -24.02
C CYS A 487 13.17 9.05 -23.73
N PHE A 488 13.19 8.40 -22.57
CA PHE A 488 14.30 7.60 -22.08
C PHE A 488 13.84 6.17 -21.84
N ASN A 489 14.30 5.26 -22.69
CA ASN A 489 14.04 3.84 -22.52
C ASN A 489 14.93 3.25 -21.41
N ILE A 490 14.81 1.95 -21.17
CA ILE A 490 15.59 1.26 -20.14
C ILE A 490 17.11 1.32 -20.39
N GLU A 491 17.56 1.24 -21.64
CA GLU A 491 19.00 1.32 -21.97
C GLU A 491 19.56 2.71 -21.67
N ASP A 492 18.79 3.76 -21.94
CA ASP A 492 19.18 5.13 -21.62
C ASP A 492 19.30 5.34 -20.10
N CYS A 493 18.36 4.81 -19.31
CA CYS A 493 18.42 4.85 -17.85
C CYS A 493 19.61 4.06 -17.29
N LEU A 494 19.92 2.89 -17.86
CA LEU A 494 21.10 2.11 -17.49
C LEU A 494 22.40 2.84 -17.81
N LYS A 495 22.48 3.59 -18.93
CA LYS A 495 23.63 4.44 -19.26
C LYS A 495 23.82 5.56 -18.22
N VAL A 496 22.76 6.24 -17.80
CA VAL A 496 22.84 7.23 -16.72
C VAL A 496 23.35 6.58 -15.42
N SER A 497 22.83 5.40 -15.07
CA SER A 497 23.28 4.63 -13.91
C SER A 497 24.77 4.30 -13.97
N GLU A 498 25.26 3.87 -15.12
CA GLU A 498 26.65 3.50 -15.32
C GLU A 498 27.59 4.70 -15.24
N LEU A 499 27.27 5.82 -15.88
CA LEU A 499 28.09 7.04 -15.80
C LEU A 499 28.24 7.56 -14.35
N ILE A 500 27.18 7.47 -13.56
CA ILE A 500 27.23 7.82 -12.13
C ILE A 500 28.07 6.79 -11.37
N TYR A 501 27.93 5.49 -11.68
CA TYR A 501 28.71 4.41 -11.07
C TYR A 501 30.21 4.56 -11.36
N GLU A 502 30.60 4.86 -12.59
CA GLU A 502 31.99 5.14 -12.95
C GLU A 502 32.58 6.31 -12.15
N SER A 503 31.74 7.25 -11.74
CA SER A 503 32.15 8.44 -10.98
C SER A 503 32.22 8.21 -9.46
N ASN A 504 31.39 7.34 -8.88
CA ASN A 504 31.26 7.20 -7.41
C ASN A 504 31.27 5.76 -6.86
N GLY A 505 31.37 4.74 -7.71
CA GLY A 505 31.39 3.33 -7.33
C GLY A 505 30.04 2.75 -6.86
N LEU A 506 28.95 3.51 -6.88
CA LEU A 506 27.63 3.09 -6.39
C LEU A 506 26.50 3.22 -7.43
N GLY A 507 26.55 4.24 -8.29
CA GLY A 507 25.51 4.49 -9.30
C GLY A 507 24.17 4.94 -8.71
N ILE A 508 23.19 5.11 -9.59
CA ILE A 508 21.77 5.31 -9.25
C ILE A 508 20.96 4.05 -9.60
N PRO A 509 20.15 3.47 -8.69
CA PRO A 509 19.31 2.33 -9.03
C PRO A 509 18.29 2.66 -10.12
N VAL A 510 17.99 1.69 -10.97
CA VAL A 510 17.02 1.82 -12.06
C VAL A 510 15.77 1.00 -11.77
N VAL A 511 14.61 1.65 -11.69
CA VAL A 511 13.29 1.01 -11.66
C VAL A 511 12.93 0.63 -13.09
N PHE A 512 12.64 -0.65 -13.30
CA PHE A 512 12.06 -1.11 -14.57
C PHE A 512 10.54 -1.06 -14.47
N ASP A 513 9.92 -0.16 -15.23
CA ASP A 513 8.48 -0.14 -15.45
C ASP A 513 8.14 -0.92 -16.71
N THR A 514 7.36 -1.98 -16.52
CA THR A 514 7.00 -2.93 -17.59
C THR A 514 6.10 -2.30 -18.65
N HIS A 515 5.20 -1.41 -18.23
CA HIS A 515 4.23 -0.76 -19.11
C HIS A 515 4.88 0.34 -19.94
N HIS A 516 5.78 1.12 -19.35
CA HIS A 516 6.60 2.09 -20.08
C HIS A 516 7.51 1.41 -21.10
N TYR A 517 8.07 0.25 -20.77
CA TYR A 517 8.84 -0.54 -21.73
C TYR A 517 7.99 -0.96 -22.95
N ASP A 518 6.81 -1.53 -22.72
CA ASP A 518 5.90 -1.94 -23.80
C ASP A 518 5.43 -0.74 -24.63
N CYS A 519 5.08 0.36 -23.96
CA CYS A 519 4.64 1.58 -24.64
C CYS A 519 5.76 2.24 -25.44
N TYR A 520 7.01 2.21 -24.96
CA TYR A 520 8.16 2.71 -25.71
C TYR A 520 8.33 1.96 -27.03
N ASN A 521 8.25 0.61 -27.02
CA ASN A 521 8.35 -0.20 -28.23
C ASN A 521 7.26 0.12 -29.27
N ILE A 522 6.07 0.49 -28.81
CA ILE A 522 4.96 0.93 -29.69
C ILE A 522 5.23 2.34 -30.23
N MET A 523 5.71 3.26 -29.40
CA MET A 523 5.90 4.66 -29.75
C MET A 523 7.18 4.90 -30.59
N HIS A 524 8.17 4.01 -30.48
CA HIS A 524 9.47 4.10 -31.12
C HIS A 524 9.80 2.83 -31.92
N PRO A 525 9.01 2.47 -32.95
CA PRO A 525 9.15 1.19 -33.66
C PRO A 525 10.48 1.03 -34.45
N LYS A 526 11.26 2.10 -34.59
CA LYS A 526 12.58 2.10 -35.21
C LYS A 526 13.70 1.71 -34.22
N ASP A 527 13.42 1.84 -32.92
CA ASP A 527 14.36 1.48 -31.87
C ASP A 527 14.17 0.00 -31.55
N ILE A 528 15.12 -0.84 -31.93
CA ILE A 528 15.05 -2.29 -31.69
C ILE A 528 15.55 -2.58 -30.28
N MET A 529 14.62 -2.72 -29.33
CA MET A 529 14.93 -3.07 -27.95
C MET A 529 15.14 -4.59 -27.81
N LYS A 530 16.09 -5.00 -26.95
CA LYS A 530 16.22 -6.39 -26.52
C LYS A 530 14.96 -6.87 -25.78
N PRO A 531 14.68 -8.17 -25.75
CA PRO A 531 13.62 -8.74 -24.91
C PRO A 531 13.72 -8.30 -23.44
N ALA A 532 12.57 -8.03 -22.81
CA ALA A 532 12.49 -7.52 -21.44
C ALA A 532 13.29 -8.35 -20.40
N ILE A 533 13.29 -9.68 -20.56
CA ILE A 533 14.02 -10.61 -19.69
C ILE A 533 15.53 -10.31 -19.62
N GLU A 534 16.13 -9.82 -20.71
CA GLU A 534 17.56 -9.52 -20.77
C GLU A 534 17.95 -8.30 -19.92
N TYR A 535 17.00 -7.41 -19.62
CA TYR A 535 17.25 -6.25 -18.75
C TYR A 535 17.17 -6.58 -17.26
N MET A 536 16.62 -7.74 -16.87
CA MET A 536 16.45 -8.07 -15.46
C MET A 536 17.79 -8.10 -14.73
N SER A 537 18.82 -8.75 -15.29
CA SER A 537 20.15 -8.82 -14.65
C SER A 537 20.85 -7.45 -14.56
N PRO A 538 20.92 -6.62 -15.64
CA PRO A 538 21.44 -5.26 -15.55
C PRO A 538 20.68 -4.40 -14.53
N VAL A 539 19.35 -4.44 -14.53
CA VAL A 539 18.52 -3.70 -13.56
C VAL A 539 18.87 -4.10 -12.14
N LEU A 540 18.84 -5.41 -11.82
CA LEU A 540 19.18 -5.92 -10.49
C LEU A 540 20.60 -5.52 -10.06
N THR A 541 21.55 -5.44 -10.99
CA THR A 541 22.92 -4.98 -10.72
C THR A 541 22.94 -3.56 -10.18
N THR A 542 22.13 -2.64 -10.73
CA THR A 542 22.05 -1.25 -10.25
C THR A 542 21.58 -1.15 -8.78
N TRP A 543 20.69 -2.04 -8.35
CA TRP A 543 20.21 -2.10 -6.97
C TRP A 543 21.20 -2.77 -6.03
N ASN A 544 21.83 -3.86 -6.48
CA ASN A 544 22.81 -4.63 -5.71
C ASN A 544 24.04 -3.78 -5.36
N ARG A 545 24.48 -2.87 -6.25
CA ARG A 545 25.55 -1.87 -5.99
C ARG A 545 25.27 -1.01 -4.76
N ARG A 546 23.99 -0.77 -4.44
CA ARG A 546 23.56 0.06 -3.29
C ARG A 546 23.13 -0.77 -2.07
N HIS A 547 23.18 -2.10 -2.15
CA HIS A 547 22.63 -3.01 -1.15
C HIS A 547 21.15 -2.71 -0.81
N MET A 548 20.38 -2.38 -1.85
CA MET A 548 18.96 -2.04 -1.74
C MET A 548 18.11 -3.15 -2.36
N LYS A 549 16.93 -3.38 -1.80
CA LYS A 549 15.95 -4.29 -2.38
C LYS A 549 15.38 -3.69 -3.68
N PRO A 550 15.42 -4.41 -4.82
CA PRO A 550 14.90 -3.91 -6.08
C PRO A 550 13.43 -3.50 -6.01
N LEU A 551 13.08 -2.43 -6.73
CA LEU A 551 11.72 -1.97 -6.95
C LEU A 551 11.43 -1.99 -8.45
N PHE A 552 10.31 -2.60 -8.82
CA PHE A 552 9.77 -2.63 -10.18
C PHE A 552 8.39 -1.97 -10.18
N HIS A 553 7.97 -1.45 -11.32
CA HIS A 553 6.62 -0.95 -11.52
C HIS A 553 5.89 -1.80 -12.56
N ILE A 554 4.59 -2.02 -12.34
CA ILE A 554 3.72 -2.73 -13.27
C ILE A 554 2.45 -1.94 -13.53
N SER A 555 2.09 -1.83 -14.81
CA SER A 555 0.79 -1.40 -15.28
C SER A 555 0.40 -2.16 -16.55
N GLU A 556 -0.77 -1.84 -17.09
CA GLU A 556 -1.22 -2.30 -18.40
C GLU A 556 -1.85 -1.15 -19.17
N GLN A 557 -1.83 -1.24 -20.50
CA GLN A 557 -2.51 -0.29 -21.37
C GLN A 557 -4.03 -0.35 -21.17
N ARG A 558 -4.64 0.81 -20.96
CA ARG A 558 -6.09 0.96 -21.01
C ARG A 558 -6.57 0.87 -22.45
N GLU A 559 -7.44 -0.09 -22.70
CA GLU A 559 -8.09 -0.30 -24.00
C GLU A 559 -8.81 0.97 -24.48
N GLY A 560 -8.69 1.27 -25.78
CA GLY A 560 -9.31 2.45 -26.40
C GLY A 560 -8.75 3.81 -25.97
N SER A 561 -7.70 3.85 -25.13
CA SER A 561 -7.05 5.09 -24.69
C SER A 561 -5.71 5.32 -25.37
N ARG A 562 -5.18 6.55 -25.26
CA ARG A 562 -3.83 6.88 -25.77
C ARG A 562 -2.77 5.95 -25.17
N THR A 563 -1.73 5.64 -25.94
CA THR A 563 -0.57 4.87 -25.46
C THR A 563 0.01 5.50 -24.19
N GLY A 564 0.35 4.65 -23.22
CA GLY A 564 0.79 5.05 -21.88
C GLY A 564 -0.35 5.25 -20.87
N ALA A 565 -1.63 5.15 -21.25
CA ALA A 565 -2.72 5.25 -20.29
C ALA A 565 -2.84 3.98 -19.44
N HIS A 566 -2.75 4.12 -18.11
CA HIS A 566 -2.87 2.98 -17.18
C HIS A 566 -4.32 2.46 -17.13
N SER A 567 -4.45 1.14 -17.12
CA SER A 567 -5.71 0.42 -16.94
C SER A 567 -6.30 0.59 -15.53
N ASP A 568 -7.58 0.21 -15.38
CA ASP A 568 -8.25 0.23 -14.08
C ASP A 568 -7.80 -0.92 -13.17
N LEU A 569 -7.63 -2.10 -13.76
CA LEU A 569 -7.14 -3.33 -13.14
C LEU A 569 -6.04 -3.95 -14.02
N ILE A 570 -5.16 -4.75 -13.42
CA ILE A 570 -4.12 -5.51 -14.12
C ILE A 570 -4.57 -6.96 -14.27
N LYS A 571 -4.44 -7.50 -15.49
CA LYS A 571 -4.85 -8.86 -15.86
C LYS A 571 -3.74 -9.89 -15.66
N LYS A 572 -2.47 -9.51 -15.85
CA LYS A 572 -1.34 -10.44 -15.77
C LYS A 572 -0.06 -9.75 -15.30
N ILE A 573 0.73 -10.44 -14.48
CA ILE A 573 2.12 -10.07 -14.20
C ILE A 573 3.01 -10.70 -15.30
N PRO A 574 3.94 -9.96 -15.93
CA PRO A 574 4.82 -10.50 -16.95
C PRO A 574 5.67 -11.68 -16.45
N ASP A 575 5.74 -12.75 -17.25
CA ASP A 575 6.34 -14.03 -16.84
C ASP A 575 7.83 -13.90 -16.47
N TYR A 576 8.55 -12.95 -17.09
CA TYR A 576 9.96 -12.71 -16.80
C TYR A 576 10.21 -12.21 -15.35
N LEU A 577 9.24 -11.55 -14.71
CA LEU A 577 9.38 -11.11 -13.31
C LEU A 577 9.42 -12.31 -12.35
N PHE A 578 8.76 -13.42 -12.68
CA PHE A 578 8.79 -14.65 -11.88
C PHE A 578 10.14 -15.38 -11.99
N SER A 579 10.95 -15.07 -13.00
CA SER A 579 12.30 -15.65 -13.13
C SER A 579 13.32 -15.04 -12.15
N ILE A 580 12.99 -13.89 -11.53
CA ILE A 580 13.86 -13.19 -10.59
C ILE A 580 13.91 -13.98 -9.27
N LYS A 581 15.11 -14.47 -8.94
CA LYS A 581 15.32 -15.32 -7.75
C LYS A 581 15.53 -14.53 -6.46
N GLN A 582 16.07 -13.31 -6.54
CA GLN A 582 16.27 -12.47 -5.36
C GLN A 582 14.97 -11.75 -4.95
N PRO A 583 14.80 -11.41 -3.66
CA PRO A 583 13.61 -10.68 -3.25
C PRO A 583 13.50 -9.29 -3.88
N PHE A 584 12.29 -8.88 -4.26
CA PHE A 584 12.02 -7.54 -4.80
C PHE A 584 10.60 -7.06 -4.44
N ASP A 585 10.32 -5.78 -4.70
CA ASP A 585 8.99 -5.19 -4.54
C ASP A 585 8.42 -4.80 -5.91
N LEU A 586 7.11 -4.99 -6.11
CA LEU A 586 6.42 -4.67 -7.35
C LEU A 586 5.30 -3.65 -7.09
N MET A 587 5.53 -2.39 -7.43
CA MET A 587 4.53 -1.33 -7.29
C MET A 587 3.43 -1.46 -8.35
N VAL A 588 2.18 -1.55 -7.92
CA VAL A 588 1.01 -1.72 -8.80
C VAL A 588 0.45 -0.35 -9.20
N GLU A 589 0.64 0.00 -10.46
CA GLU A 589 0.29 1.30 -11.05
C GLU A 589 -1.03 1.27 -11.82
N ALA A 590 -2.12 0.92 -11.16
CA ALA A 590 -3.46 0.89 -11.75
C ALA A 590 -4.37 2.01 -11.22
N LYS A 591 -5.46 2.33 -11.92
CA LYS A 591 -6.39 3.38 -11.46
C LYS A 591 -7.20 2.98 -10.24
N PHE A 592 -7.53 1.69 -10.07
CA PHE A 592 -8.32 1.23 -8.92
C PHE A 592 -7.49 0.81 -7.70
N LYS A 593 -6.16 1.04 -7.72
CA LYS A 593 -5.29 0.96 -6.53
C LYS A 593 -5.30 -0.41 -5.84
N ASP A 594 -5.65 -0.47 -4.55
CA ASP A 594 -5.79 -1.69 -3.73
C ASP A 594 -6.66 -2.75 -4.40
N LEU A 595 -7.66 -2.35 -5.17
CA LEU A 595 -8.54 -3.27 -5.88
C LEU A 595 -7.82 -4.02 -7.01
N ALA A 596 -6.86 -3.37 -7.68
CA ALA A 596 -6.02 -4.03 -8.67
C ALA A 596 -5.06 -5.04 -8.00
N ILE A 597 -4.54 -4.70 -6.82
CA ILE A 597 -3.74 -5.61 -5.99
C ILE A 597 -4.58 -6.83 -5.60
N ASN A 598 -5.80 -6.62 -5.11
CA ASN A 598 -6.71 -7.72 -4.72
C ASN A 598 -7.10 -8.61 -5.90
N LYS A 599 -7.27 -8.03 -7.09
CA LYS A 599 -7.46 -8.78 -8.34
C LYS A 599 -6.22 -9.62 -8.66
N LEU A 600 -5.02 -9.07 -8.51
CA LEU A 600 -3.77 -9.81 -8.69
C LEU A 600 -3.60 -10.92 -7.66
N TYR A 601 -3.98 -10.73 -6.39
CA TYR A 601 -3.99 -11.82 -5.40
C TYR A 601 -4.99 -12.92 -5.75
N THR A 602 -6.08 -12.61 -6.45
CA THR A 602 -7.01 -13.64 -6.97
C THR A 602 -6.37 -14.46 -8.10
N ILE A 603 -5.53 -13.85 -8.93
CA ILE A 603 -4.86 -14.49 -10.07
C ILE A 603 -3.58 -15.22 -9.61
N TYR A 604 -2.85 -14.63 -8.67
CA TYR A 604 -1.58 -15.08 -8.10
C TYR A 604 -1.69 -15.15 -6.57
N PRO A 605 -2.38 -16.17 -6.03
CA PRO A 605 -2.58 -16.28 -4.59
C PRO A 605 -1.28 -16.25 -3.79
N ASP A 606 -0.16 -16.74 -4.34
CA ASP A 606 1.19 -16.69 -3.74
C ASP A 606 1.70 -15.34 -3.32
N LEU A 607 1.24 -14.28 -3.97
CA LEU A 607 1.69 -12.93 -3.68
C LEU A 607 1.01 -12.32 -2.47
N SER A 608 -0.06 -12.95 -1.98
CA SER A 608 -0.81 -12.33 -0.90
C SER A 608 -0.01 -12.35 0.40
N PRO A 609 -0.05 -11.25 1.14
CA PRO A 609 0.78 -11.10 2.30
C PRO A 609 0.35 -12.00 3.45
N LYS A 610 1.36 -12.52 4.18
CA LYS A 610 1.19 -13.19 5.46
C LYS A 610 1.01 -12.16 6.58
N ILE A 611 -0.10 -12.22 7.31
CA ILE A 611 -0.24 -11.48 8.58
C ILE A 611 0.59 -12.22 9.64
N ILE A 612 1.77 -11.68 9.94
CA ILE A 612 2.63 -12.14 11.03
C ILE A 612 1.96 -11.72 12.34
N ASN A 613 1.36 -12.67 13.07
CA ASN A 613 0.71 -12.43 14.36
C ASN A 613 1.70 -12.27 15.54
N ASP A 614 3.02 -12.34 15.32
CA ASP A 614 4.04 -12.15 16.36
C ASP A 614 4.51 -10.69 16.51
N ILE A 615 3.58 -9.77 16.75
CA ILE A 615 3.95 -8.39 17.10
C ILE A 615 3.95 -8.25 18.63
N LYS A 616 5.09 -8.52 19.27
CA LYS A 616 5.31 -8.04 20.65
C LYS A 616 5.21 -6.51 20.66
N PRO A 617 4.52 -5.87 21.63
CA PRO A 617 4.53 -4.42 21.75
C PRO A 617 5.97 -3.95 21.92
N ILE A 618 6.45 -3.15 20.96
CA ILE A 618 7.73 -2.44 21.10
C ILE A 618 7.54 -1.47 22.25
N LYS A 619 8.38 -1.57 23.30
CA LYS A 619 8.42 -0.57 24.36
C LYS A 619 8.64 0.80 23.70
N PRO A 620 7.89 1.85 24.06
CA PRO A 620 8.11 3.18 23.52
C PRO A 620 9.61 3.50 23.60
N ILE A 621 10.21 3.84 22.46
CA ILE A 621 11.58 4.35 22.43
C ILE A 621 11.54 5.59 23.31
N LYS A 622 12.34 5.63 24.37
CA LYS A 622 12.42 6.82 25.23
C LYS A 622 12.79 7.99 24.32
N PRO A 623 12.09 9.13 24.39
CA PRO A 623 12.48 10.31 23.63
C PRO A 623 13.97 10.56 23.87
N ILE A 624 14.71 10.78 22.78
CA ILE A 624 16.10 11.20 22.86
C ILE A 624 16.09 12.42 23.77
N LYS A 625 16.81 12.33 24.90
CA LYS A 625 16.92 13.48 25.82
C LYS A 625 17.35 14.68 24.98
N PRO A 626 16.69 15.85 25.11
CA PRO A 626 17.17 17.06 24.46
C PRO A 626 18.66 17.18 24.71
N ILE A 627 19.43 17.34 23.63
CA ILE A 627 20.84 17.72 23.76
C ILE A 627 20.83 18.94 24.68
N LYS A 628 21.48 18.82 25.85
CA LYS A 628 21.56 19.94 26.78
C LYS A 628 22.07 21.13 25.97
N PRO A 629 21.42 22.30 26.03
CA PRO A 629 21.92 23.47 25.34
C PRO A 629 23.39 23.63 25.71
N ILE A 630 24.25 23.69 24.69
CA ILE A 630 25.65 24.02 24.87
C ILE A 630 25.65 25.32 25.67
N LYS A 631 26.26 25.29 26.86
CA LYS A 631 26.38 26.50 27.68
C LYS A 631 26.91 27.61 26.77
N PRO A 632 26.33 28.83 26.77
CA PRO A 632 26.88 29.92 26.01
C PRO A 632 28.37 30.00 26.30
N ILE A 633 29.19 29.95 25.24
CA ILE A 633 30.61 30.20 25.37
C ILE A 633 30.71 31.59 26.02
N LYS A 634 31.34 31.66 27.20
CA LYS A 634 31.58 32.95 27.86
C LYS A 634 32.21 33.88 26.83
N PRO A 635 31.79 35.16 26.75
CA PRO A 635 32.43 36.12 25.87
C PRO A 635 33.94 36.03 26.07
N ILE A 636 34.66 35.78 24.98
CA ILE A 636 36.12 35.86 25.01
C ILE A 636 36.44 37.28 25.46
N LYS A 637 37.18 37.42 26.57
CA LYS A 637 37.65 38.74 27.03
C LYS A 637 38.35 39.43 25.85
N PRO A 638 38.12 40.73 25.62
CA PRO A 638 38.83 41.47 24.58
C PRO A 638 40.33 41.21 24.72
N ILE A 639 40.96 40.77 23.63
CA ILE A 639 42.42 40.65 23.55
C ILE A 639 42.96 42.06 23.80
N LYS A 640 43.83 42.20 24.82
CA LYS A 640 44.54 43.46 25.07
C LYS A 640 45.27 43.88 23.78
N PRO A 641 45.21 45.16 23.37
CA PRO A 641 45.90 45.60 22.17
C PRO A 641 47.38 45.23 22.22
N ILE A 642 47.85 44.59 21.15
CA ILE A 642 49.26 44.26 20.95
C ILE A 642 50.04 45.59 20.90
N LYS A 643 51.10 45.70 21.72
CA LYS A 643 52.00 46.86 21.66
C LYS A 643 52.57 46.99 20.25
N ALA A 644 52.56 48.22 19.72
CA ALA A 644 53.06 48.55 18.39
C ALA A 644 54.46 47.94 18.14
N ILE A 645 54.60 47.24 17.02
CA ILE A 645 55.88 46.72 16.52
C ILE A 645 56.71 47.93 16.07
N LYS A 646 57.96 48.04 16.56
CA LYS A 646 58.89 49.08 16.10
C LYS A 646 59.23 48.89 14.62
N PRO A 647 59.35 49.95 13.81
CA PRO A 647 59.63 49.84 12.39
C PRO A 647 60.97 49.15 12.09
N ILE A 648 60.94 48.25 11.11
CA ILE A 648 62.10 47.51 10.60
C ILE A 648 62.98 48.47 9.78
N LYS A 649 64.31 48.41 9.99
CA LYS A 649 65.28 49.23 9.24
C LYS A 649 65.32 48.83 7.75
N PRO A 650 65.52 49.77 6.81
CA PRO A 650 65.57 49.46 5.37
C PRO A 650 66.72 48.50 5.00
N ILE A 651 66.41 47.55 4.11
CA ILE A 651 67.38 46.61 3.52
C ILE A 651 68.21 47.35 2.45
N LYS A 652 69.53 47.15 2.45
CA LYS A 652 70.45 47.74 1.45
C LYS A 652 70.26 47.10 0.06
N PRO A 653 70.43 47.85 -1.04
CA PRO A 653 70.26 47.33 -2.40
C PRO A 653 71.28 46.24 -2.76
N ILE A 654 70.82 45.19 -3.45
CA ILE A 654 71.64 44.11 -4.00
C ILE A 654 72.36 44.60 -5.27
N LYS A 655 73.65 44.27 -5.43
CA LYS A 655 74.46 44.63 -6.60
C LYS A 655 74.03 43.83 -7.86
N PRO A 656 74.12 44.41 -9.07
CA PRO A 656 73.73 43.73 -10.31
C PRO A 656 74.64 42.53 -10.64
N ILE A 657 74.03 41.44 -11.10
CA ILE A 657 74.70 40.23 -11.60
C ILE A 657 75.20 40.48 -13.04
N LYS A 658 76.46 40.10 -13.33
CA LYS A 658 77.07 40.23 -14.67
C LYS A 658 76.47 39.22 -15.67
N PRO A 659 76.36 39.56 -16.97
CA PRO A 659 75.84 38.65 -18.00
C PRO A 659 76.83 37.52 -18.31
N ILE A 660 76.33 36.29 -18.42
CA ILE A 660 77.10 35.14 -18.92
C ILE A 660 76.94 35.07 -20.45
N LYS A 661 78.08 34.90 -21.14
CA LYS A 661 78.25 34.85 -22.59
C LYS A 661 77.58 33.63 -23.23
N SER A 662 77.14 33.83 -24.47
CA SER A 662 76.65 32.83 -25.42
C SER A 662 77.74 31.85 -25.91
N LEU A 663 77.34 30.60 -26.14
CA LEU A 663 77.94 29.60 -27.07
C LEU A 663 76.77 28.70 -27.52
N LYS A 664 76.29 28.75 -28.77
CA LYS A 664 76.73 27.97 -29.96
C LYS A 664 76.92 26.48 -29.64
N ASN A 665 76.28 25.51 -30.29
CA ASN A 665 75.60 25.40 -31.58
C ASN A 665 74.34 24.54 -31.45
#